data_AF-A0ABD5BR70-F1
#
_entry.id   AF-A0ABD5BR70-F1
#
_cell.length_a   1.000
_cell.length_b   1.000
_cell.length_c   1.000
_cell.angle_alpha   90.00
_cell.angle_beta   90.00
_cell.angle_gamma   90.00
#
_symmetry.space_group_name_H-M   'P 1'
#
loop_
_entity.id
_entity.type
_entity.pdbx_description
1 polymer ?
#
loop_
_entity_poly.entity_id
_entity_poly.type
_entity_poly.pdbx_seq_one_letter_code
_entity_poly.pdbx_strand_id
1 'polypeptide(L)'
;MFFSVNELVGMPGLPGTAQGLRMALKKRAGNAPDLVRKREGSKAFEYHIDCLPADTQEAVRQRHFKSVLEQPGCKSVGLPVKRNSAVKPREELEIMRQCPALVEREVSTLTDDQKRVADARALLAQEVEKLRAAGMSRIAAVTFIADGSRQGTLPARVMVAAGLANARKGSSRVGVSKSCLQEWLTIYLTTKPGLERLALLAPGQPKRKRPEDVVWFYGMFWPHYSNQNGPSVKEAYRSFKREWFETYSDQPAMLMALPSYDAVIRLVDKLPLRERMRGRVTGSAAKAFEVYQQRDWSQMPVNGCWISDGKSLNLKVAHPIHGRPFTPELTLVIDGRTRYIVGWSVSLAENAIAVADAYRHGMKHHGKPLFVYSDNGGGETNKMLDADITGIFPRMHIEHMTGIPGNPQARGIIERLNGVMPDRLAKRFLTYNGIGADPNAVRVRGQQMLSLSNALRDGRELTAQNKKTLKILPTWRQLIDAVQEEIDEYNNSHEHSELPKVNGKWMSPAAYRQWVLEQEGDDIEYMTDGELREMFMPEVKRVAQRGWIALENNQYFSKELINVDRQEVRVAFDIHDPNEVIIRQMDGTYVCTAIWNGNTASPVPVAKVQKALEERAKRKIKLAETKIQDAEDELRPALEHKADTDFSKFIPVESEPERVSSKPYLFESEYEDDLKKYGNHR
;
A
#
# COMPACT_ATOMS: atom_id res chain seq x y z
N MET A 1 -35.68 16.01 64.09
CA MET A 1 -34.26 15.55 63.98
C MET A 1 -33.61 15.73 65.35
N PHE A 2 -32.86 14.74 65.84
CA PHE A 2 -32.23 14.76 67.16
C PHE A 2 -30.71 14.84 67.03
N PHE A 3 -30.06 15.63 67.89
CA PHE A 3 -28.62 15.89 67.83
C PHE A 3 -27.96 15.68 69.17
N SER A 4 -26.75 15.11 69.16
CA SER A 4 -25.94 15.00 70.37
C SER A 4 -25.24 16.32 70.69
N VAL A 5 -24.87 16.52 71.95
CA VAL A 5 -24.12 17.70 72.40
C VAL A 5 -22.85 17.88 71.59
N ASN A 6 -22.13 16.79 71.29
CA ASN A 6 -20.87 16.83 70.55
C ASN A 6 -21.05 17.27 69.09
N GLU A 7 -22.22 17.03 68.48
CA GLU A 7 -22.55 17.47 67.12
C GLU A 7 -22.89 18.98 67.05
N LEU A 8 -23.24 19.58 68.19
CA LEU A 8 -23.67 20.97 68.33
C LEU A 8 -22.57 21.92 68.86
N VAL A 9 -21.42 21.39 69.29
CA VAL A 9 -20.28 22.20 69.74
C VAL A 9 -19.77 23.09 68.60
N GLY A 10 -19.59 24.38 68.89
CA GLY A 10 -19.09 25.37 67.92
C GLY A 10 -20.14 25.92 66.95
N MET A 11 -21.42 25.54 67.11
CA MET A 11 -22.52 26.11 66.33
C MET A 11 -22.88 27.54 66.80
N PRO A 12 -23.28 28.43 65.89
CA PRO A 12 -23.67 29.80 66.23
C PRO A 12 -24.89 29.82 67.16
N GLY A 13 -24.90 30.76 68.13
CA GLY A 13 -26.00 30.92 69.10
C GLY A 13 -25.96 29.95 70.29
N LEU A 14 -24.94 29.08 70.39
CA LEU A 14 -24.77 28.12 71.47
C LEU A 14 -23.41 28.29 72.19
N PRO A 15 -23.31 27.90 73.49
CA PRO A 15 -22.05 27.98 74.22
C PRO A 15 -20.96 27.09 73.60
N GLY A 16 -19.74 27.61 73.49
CA GLY A 16 -18.61 26.92 72.84
C GLY A 16 -18.06 25.69 73.58
N THR A 17 -18.39 25.52 74.88
CA THR A 17 -17.94 24.37 75.68
C THR A 17 -19.03 23.32 75.82
N ALA A 18 -18.66 22.03 75.77
CA ALA A 18 -19.62 20.92 75.86
C ALA A 18 -20.43 20.93 77.17
N GLN A 19 -19.84 21.41 78.26
CA GLN A 19 -20.51 21.55 79.56
C GLN A 19 -21.55 22.67 79.55
N GLY A 20 -21.20 23.86 79.06
CA GLY A 20 -22.13 24.99 78.94
C GLY A 20 -23.28 24.68 77.99
N LEU A 21 -22.99 23.95 76.92
CA LEU A 21 -23.96 23.48 75.95
C LEU A 21 -25.00 22.51 76.56
N ARG A 22 -24.55 21.52 77.34
CA ARG A 22 -25.45 20.60 78.08
C ARG A 22 -26.39 21.35 79.01
N MET A 23 -25.88 22.32 79.75
CA MET A 23 -26.70 23.12 80.68
C MET A 23 -27.73 23.97 79.92
N ALA A 24 -27.32 24.63 78.84
CA ALA A 24 -28.20 25.45 78.02
C ALA A 24 -29.32 24.63 77.36
N LEU A 25 -28.97 23.46 76.79
CA LEU A 25 -29.94 22.56 76.15
C LEU A 25 -30.89 21.92 77.17
N LYS A 26 -30.38 21.50 78.34
CA LYS A 26 -31.21 21.00 79.44
C LYS A 26 -32.19 22.05 79.95
N LYS A 27 -31.78 23.32 80.02
CA LYS A 27 -32.67 24.44 80.41
C LYS A 27 -33.74 24.72 79.35
N ARG A 28 -33.40 24.64 78.06
CA ARG A 28 -34.32 24.93 76.95
C ARG A 28 -35.32 23.81 76.69
N ALA A 29 -34.89 22.56 76.79
CA ALA A 29 -35.72 21.40 76.47
C ALA A 29 -36.52 20.89 77.68
N GLY A 30 -36.09 21.23 78.92
CA GLY A 30 -36.75 20.78 80.15
C GLY A 30 -36.79 19.26 80.28
N ASN A 31 -37.88 18.73 80.83
CA ASN A 31 -38.19 17.29 80.90
C ASN A 31 -39.19 16.84 79.80
N ALA A 32 -39.38 17.64 78.74
CA ALA A 32 -40.32 17.29 77.69
C ALA A 32 -39.80 16.08 76.88
N PRO A 33 -40.53 14.95 76.84
CA PRO A 33 -40.07 13.74 76.17
C PRO A 33 -39.92 13.90 74.66
N ASP A 34 -40.61 14.88 74.07
CA ASP A 34 -40.54 15.19 72.63
C ASP A 34 -39.27 15.97 72.24
N LEU A 35 -38.61 16.63 73.20
CA LEU A 35 -37.46 17.51 72.96
C LEU A 35 -36.13 16.91 73.43
N VAL A 36 -36.15 15.94 74.36
CA VAL A 36 -34.94 15.25 74.85
C VAL A 36 -35.19 13.76 74.92
N ARG A 37 -34.28 12.98 74.33
CA ARG A 37 -34.28 11.52 74.46
C ARG A 37 -32.91 10.99 74.81
N LYS A 38 -32.85 9.82 75.44
CA LYS A 38 -31.60 9.09 75.64
C LYS A 38 -31.25 8.32 74.37
N ARG A 39 -30.01 8.43 73.88
CA ARG A 39 -29.55 7.65 72.72
C ARG A 39 -29.44 6.17 73.12
N GLU A 40 -30.12 5.29 72.37
CA GLU A 40 -30.05 3.85 72.55
C GLU A 40 -28.58 3.36 72.54
N GLY A 41 -28.24 2.48 73.49
CA GLY A 41 -26.88 1.94 73.63
C GLY A 41 -25.83 2.88 74.22
N SER A 42 -26.18 4.11 74.63
CA SER A 42 -25.21 5.04 75.24
C SER A 42 -25.76 5.81 76.46
N LYS A 43 -24.87 6.44 77.23
CA LYS A 43 -25.23 7.38 78.31
C LYS A 43 -25.52 8.80 77.80
N ALA A 44 -25.48 9.04 76.49
CA ALA A 44 -25.66 10.37 75.90
C ALA A 44 -27.15 10.72 75.71
N PHE A 45 -27.47 12.01 75.86
CA PHE A 45 -28.77 12.57 75.53
C PHE A 45 -28.71 13.27 74.17
N GLU A 46 -29.78 13.12 73.39
CA GLU A 46 -29.99 13.83 72.14
C GLU A 46 -31.14 14.82 72.29
N TYR A 47 -30.99 15.97 71.64
CA TYR A 47 -31.92 17.09 71.73
C TYR A 47 -32.60 17.33 70.37
N HIS A 48 -33.91 17.54 70.38
CA HIS A 48 -34.68 17.80 69.17
C HIS A 48 -34.33 19.17 68.57
N ILE A 49 -34.37 19.31 67.25
CA ILE A 49 -34.02 20.56 66.56
C ILE A 49 -34.81 21.78 67.05
N ASP A 50 -36.06 21.59 67.47
CA ASP A 50 -36.94 22.70 67.89
C ASP A 50 -36.53 23.34 69.22
N CYS A 51 -35.68 22.70 70.03
CA CYS A 51 -35.16 23.29 71.26
C CYS A 51 -33.90 24.16 71.04
N LEU A 52 -33.37 24.20 69.81
CA LEU A 52 -32.18 24.97 69.44
C LEU A 52 -32.52 26.43 69.08
N PRO A 53 -31.60 27.41 69.29
CA PRO A 53 -31.75 28.78 68.78
C PRO A 53 -31.94 28.82 67.26
N ALA A 54 -32.63 29.85 66.74
CA ALA A 54 -32.93 30.00 65.32
C ALA A 54 -31.67 29.90 64.44
N ASP A 55 -30.60 30.62 64.81
CA ASP A 55 -29.30 30.61 64.10
C ASP A 55 -28.67 29.21 64.06
N THR A 56 -28.79 28.45 65.16
CA THR A 56 -28.30 27.07 65.24
C THR A 56 -29.16 26.12 64.41
N GLN A 57 -30.49 26.28 64.44
CA GLN A 57 -31.40 25.47 63.64
C GLN A 57 -31.09 25.62 62.14
N GLU A 58 -30.82 26.84 61.70
CA GLU A 58 -30.46 27.12 60.30
C GLU A 58 -29.11 26.50 59.92
N ALA A 59 -28.06 26.70 60.74
CA ALA A 59 -26.74 26.12 60.50
C ALA A 59 -26.77 24.58 60.46
N VAL A 60 -27.53 23.96 61.36
CA VAL A 60 -27.70 22.51 61.43
C VAL A 60 -28.49 21.97 60.23
N ARG A 61 -29.56 22.66 59.80
CA ARG A 61 -30.29 22.32 58.57
C ARG A 61 -29.38 22.42 57.34
N GLN A 62 -28.59 23.49 57.21
CA GLN A 62 -27.63 23.64 56.11
C GLN A 62 -26.58 22.51 56.10
N ARG A 63 -26.05 22.15 57.27
CA ARG A 63 -25.10 21.02 57.40
C ARG A 63 -25.74 19.69 57.02
N HIS A 64 -26.98 19.45 57.43
CA HIS A 64 -27.73 18.26 57.04
C HIS A 64 -27.95 18.19 55.53
N PHE A 65 -28.42 19.26 54.89
CA PHE A 65 -28.63 19.30 53.44
C PHE A 65 -27.32 19.13 52.65
N LYS A 66 -26.22 19.68 53.13
CA LYS A 66 -24.90 19.46 52.53
C LYS A 66 -24.49 17.98 52.63
N SER A 67 -24.70 17.35 53.79
CA SER A 67 -24.45 15.91 53.98
C SER A 67 -25.32 15.04 53.06
N VAL A 68 -26.59 15.41 52.83
CA VAL A 68 -27.48 14.73 51.87
C VAL A 68 -26.92 14.78 50.44
N LEU A 69 -26.29 15.88 50.02
CA LEU A 69 -25.65 16.01 48.71
C LEU A 69 -24.32 15.24 48.59
N GLU A 70 -23.62 15.03 49.70
CA GLU A 70 -22.35 14.29 49.77
C GLU A 70 -22.55 12.77 49.65
N GLN A 71 -23.74 12.25 49.99
CA GLN A 71 -24.05 10.82 49.88
C GLN A 71 -24.28 10.39 48.41
N PRO A 72 -23.42 9.52 47.83
CA PRO A 72 -23.68 8.94 46.53
C PRO A 72 -24.76 7.84 46.64
N GLY A 73 -25.71 7.81 45.71
CA GLY A 73 -26.55 6.62 45.47
C GLY A 73 -27.98 6.58 46.05
N CYS A 74 -28.49 7.62 46.71
CA CYS A 74 -29.88 7.57 47.21
C CYS A 74 -30.91 7.73 46.06
N LYS A 75 -31.75 6.69 45.84
CA LYS A 75 -32.85 6.71 44.85
C LYS A 75 -33.95 7.64 45.35
N SER A 76 -34.31 8.66 44.58
CA SER A 76 -35.44 9.54 44.89
C SER A 76 -36.75 8.76 44.75
N VAL A 77 -37.49 8.59 45.84
CA VAL A 77 -38.87 8.07 45.81
C VAL A 77 -39.76 9.18 45.24
N GLY A 78 -40.35 8.95 44.08
CA GLY A 78 -41.11 9.96 43.34
C GLY A 78 -42.31 10.48 44.13
N LEU A 79 -42.28 11.75 44.53
CA LEU A 79 -43.44 12.45 45.07
C LEU A 79 -44.41 12.83 43.93
N PRO A 80 -45.72 12.63 44.08
CA PRO A 80 -46.71 12.98 43.05
C PRO A 80 -46.74 14.49 42.82
N VAL A 81 -46.58 14.90 41.55
CA VAL A 81 -46.48 16.30 41.12
C VAL A 81 -47.88 16.86 40.84
N LYS A 82 -48.26 17.99 41.47
CA LYS A 82 -49.38 18.83 41.01
C LYS A 82 -48.97 19.58 39.74
N ARG A 83 -49.76 19.41 38.68
CA ARG A 83 -49.41 19.63 37.26
C ARG A 83 -49.51 21.09 36.77
N ASN A 84 -48.85 22.07 37.37
CA ASN A 84 -48.92 23.45 36.86
C ASN A 84 -47.60 23.95 36.21
N SER A 85 -47.78 24.53 35.02
CA SER A 85 -46.93 25.41 34.18
C SER A 85 -45.66 24.90 33.45
N ALA A 86 -45.83 24.61 32.15
CA ALA A 86 -45.12 25.18 30.99
C ALA A 86 -45.64 24.49 29.70
N VAL A 87 -46.19 25.25 28.75
CA VAL A 87 -46.94 24.71 27.58
C VAL A 87 -46.01 24.13 26.49
N LYS A 88 -44.85 24.74 26.23
CA LYS A 88 -43.94 24.35 25.12
C LYS A 88 -43.25 22.99 25.27
N PRO A 89 -42.67 22.61 26.44
CA PRO A 89 -42.04 21.29 26.59
C PRO A 89 -43.04 20.14 26.59
N ARG A 90 -44.34 20.41 26.76
CA ARG A 90 -45.39 19.39 26.79
C ARG A 90 -45.80 18.95 25.38
N GLU A 91 -46.00 19.90 24.47
CA GLU A 91 -46.34 19.61 23.07
C GLU A 91 -45.21 18.83 22.38
N GLU A 92 -43.96 19.26 22.57
CA GLU A 92 -42.79 18.59 22.02
C GLU A 92 -42.62 17.17 22.57
N LEU A 93 -42.78 16.99 23.89
CA LEU A 93 -42.75 15.67 24.54
C LEU A 93 -43.88 14.74 24.08
N GLU A 94 -45.07 15.28 23.80
CA GLU A 94 -46.20 14.52 23.30
C GLU A 94 -45.96 14.03 21.87
N ILE A 95 -45.41 14.88 21.01
CA ILE A 95 -44.95 14.51 19.66
C ILE A 95 -43.86 13.44 19.72
N MET A 96 -42.88 13.60 20.62
CA MET A 96 -41.80 12.62 20.83
C MET A 96 -42.32 11.23 21.24
N ARG A 97 -43.37 11.19 22.07
CA ARG A 97 -43.99 9.93 22.51
C ARG A 97 -44.84 9.27 21.43
N GLN A 98 -45.46 10.05 20.55
CA GLN A 98 -46.19 9.53 19.40
C GLN A 98 -45.25 8.96 18.34
N CYS A 99 -44.02 9.50 18.24
CA CYS A 99 -43.04 9.12 17.22
C CYS A 99 -41.64 8.84 17.82
N PRO A 100 -41.38 7.65 18.39
CA PRO A 100 -40.09 7.31 19.00
C PRO A 100 -38.88 7.46 18.07
N ALA A 101 -39.04 7.21 16.77
CA ALA A 101 -37.99 7.39 15.77
C ALA A 101 -37.50 8.86 15.65
N LEU A 102 -38.35 9.85 15.95
CA LEU A 102 -37.93 11.25 15.97
C LEU A 102 -36.98 11.51 17.15
N VAL A 103 -37.24 10.91 18.31
CA VAL A 103 -36.39 11.03 19.50
C VAL A 103 -35.03 10.39 19.25
N GLU A 104 -35.00 9.19 18.67
CA GLU A 104 -33.74 8.52 18.30
C GLU A 104 -32.92 9.36 17.31
N ARG A 105 -33.59 9.91 16.29
CA ARG A 105 -32.93 10.81 15.32
C ARG A 105 -32.39 12.05 15.99
N GLU A 106 -33.17 12.74 16.81
CA GLU A 106 -32.70 13.94 17.50
C GLU A 106 -31.50 13.65 18.41
N VAL A 107 -31.58 12.60 19.23
CA VAL A 107 -30.46 12.19 20.09
C VAL A 107 -29.21 11.82 19.27
N SER A 108 -29.39 11.17 18.13
CA SER A 108 -28.29 10.81 17.23
C SER A 108 -27.57 12.03 16.64
N THR A 109 -28.29 13.16 16.49
CA THR A 109 -27.69 14.40 15.99
C THR A 109 -26.93 15.21 17.05
N LEU A 110 -27.11 14.89 18.34
CA LEU A 110 -26.44 15.60 19.44
C LEU A 110 -24.95 15.23 19.52
N THR A 111 -24.10 16.23 19.77
CA THR A 111 -22.67 15.98 20.04
C THR A 111 -22.45 15.40 21.43
N ASP A 112 -21.31 14.76 21.65
CA ASP A 112 -20.97 14.18 22.96
C ASP A 112 -20.92 15.23 24.08
N ASP A 113 -20.47 16.45 23.79
CA ASP A 113 -20.51 17.55 24.75
C ASP A 113 -21.95 17.97 25.07
N GLN A 114 -22.87 17.98 24.09
CA GLN A 114 -24.28 18.26 24.34
C GLN A 114 -24.94 17.17 25.20
N LYS A 115 -24.58 15.90 24.96
CA LYS A 115 -25.02 14.77 25.79
C LYS A 115 -24.51 14.90 27.22
N ARG A 116 -23.23 15.22 27.41
CA ARG A 116 -22.64 15.50 28.74
C ARG A 116 -23.32 16.67 29.45
N VAL A 117 -23.64 17.74 28.73
CA VAL A 117 -24.39 18.89 29.29
C VAL A 117 -25.79 18.44 29.74
N ALA A 118 -26.48 17.62 28.93
CA ALA A 118 -27.80 17.09 29.28
C ALA A 118 -27.74 16.20 30.53
N ASP A 119 -26.74 15.30 30.61
CA ASP A 119 -26.51 14.45 31.78
C ASP A 119 -26.20 15.26 33.04
N ALA A 120 -25.38 16.31 32.89
CA ALA A 120 -25.09 17.23 33.99
C ALA A 120 -26.35 17.98 34.47
N ARG A 121 -27.22 18.42 33.55
CA ARG A 121 -28.51 19.03 33.89
C ARG A 121 -29.44 18.04 34.60
N ALA A 122 -29.47 16.78 34.15
CA ALA A 122 -30.25 15.72 34.78
C ALA A 122 -29.75 15.42 36.20
N LEU A 123 -28.42 15.41 36.41
CA LEU A 123 -27.81 15.24 37.72
C LEU A 123 -28.21 16.37 38.66
N LEU A 124 -28.11 17.64 38.23
CA LEU A 124 -28.52 18.77 39.05
C LEU A 124 -30.01 18.70 39.45
N ALA A 125 -30.88 18.31 38.51
CA ALA A 125 -32.30 18.10 38.80
C ALA A 125 -32.52 16.97 39.82
N GLN A 126 -31.77 15.87 39.71
CA GLN A 126 -31.80 14.78 40.68
C GLN A 126 -31.37 15.22 42.08
N GLU A 127 -30.33 16.06 42.20
CA GLU A 127 -29.88 16.60 43.49
C GLU A 127 -30.94 17.52 44.11
N VAL A 128 -31.67 18.29 43.30
CA VAL A 128 -32.82 19.07 43.79
C VAL A 128 -33.90 18.16 44.38
N GLU A 129 -34.24 17.05 43.73
CA GLU A 129 -35.22 16.10 44.26
C GLU A 129 -34.75 15.40 45.54
N LYS A 130 -33.45 15.13 45.69
CA LYS A 130 -32.90 14.62 46.96
C LYS A 130 -33.10 15.61 48.11
N LEU A 131 -32.83 16.89 47.87
CA LEU A 131 -33.07 17.94 48.87
C LEU A 131 -34.55 18.09 49.20
N ARG A 132 -35.44 17.94 48.22
CA ARG A 132 -36.89 17.93 48.44
C ARG A 132 -37.35 16.73 49.25
N ALA A 133 -36.82 15.53 48.97
CA ALA A 133 -37.08 14.34 49.75
C ALA A 133 -36.58 14.46 51.20
N ALA A 134 -35.50 15.22 51.42
CA ALA A 134 -35.01 15.58 52.76
C ALA A 134 -35.82 16.69 53.47
N GLY A 135 -36.91 17.18 52.86
CA GLY A 135 -37.85 18.12 53.48
C GLY A 135 -37.75 19.57 53.02
N MET A 136 -36.90 19.91 52.04
CA MET A 136 -36.87 21.28 51.48
C MET A 136 -38.06 21.54 50.54
N SER A 137 -38.58 22.77 50.55
CA SER A 137 -39.50 23.20 49.50
C SER A 137 -38.77 23.27 48.15
N ARG A 138 -39.52 23.13 47.04
CA ARG A 138 -38.94 23.20 45.68
C ARG A 138 -38.16 24.50 45.45
N ILE A 139 -38.69 25.63 45.90
CA ILE A 139 -38.06 26.94 45.75
C ILE A 139 -36.76 27.01 46.57
N ALA A 140 -36.79 26.49 47.80
CA ALA A 140 -35.62 26.48 48.68
C ALA A 140 -34.52 25.55 48.15
N ALA A 141 -34.85 24.35 47.69
CA ALA A 141 -33.89 23.39 47.13
C ALA A 141 -33.20 23.90 45.85
N VAL A 142 -33.97 24.48 44.93
CA VAL A 142 -33.42 25.11 43.71
C VAL A 142 -32.53 26.30 44.06
N THR A 143 -32.98 27.13 45.02
CA THR A 143 -32.21 28.30 45.47
C THR A 143 -30.88 27.87 46.08
N PHE A 144 -30.88 26.83 46.92
CA PHE A 144 -29.70 26.28 47.56
C PHE A 144 -28.65 25.81 46.53
N ILE A 145 -29.06 25.04 45.52
CA ILE A 145 -28.13 24.57 44.48
C ILE A 145 -27.70 25.71 43.56
N ALA A 146 -28.60 26.60 43.14
CA ALA A 146 -28.23 27.70 42.25
C ALA A 146 -27.26 28.69 42.91
N ASP A 147 -27.47 29.04 44.18
CA ASP A 147 -26.61 29.98 44.90
C ASP A 147 -25.29 29.30 45.32
N GLY A 148 -25.34 28.04 45.77
CA GLY A 148 -24.13 27.26 46.05
C GLY A 148 -23.25 27.03 44.83
N SER A 149 -23.85 26.89 43.63
CA SER A 149 -23.09 26.76 42.38
C SER A 149 -22.31 28.03 42.00
N ARG A 150 -22.79 29.20 42.45
CA ARG A 150 -22.16 30.50 42.22
C ARG A 150 -21.10 30.81 43.29
N GLN A 151 -21.38 30.41 44.53
CA GLN A 151 -20.49 30.64 45.68
C GLN A 151 -19.41 29.56 45.84
N GLY A 152 -19.51 28.42 45.13
CA GLY A 152 -18.55 27.32 45.22
C GLY A 152 -18.70 26.47 46.48
N THR A 153 -19.88 26.47 47.12
CA THR A 153 -20.10 25.80 48.41
C THR A 153 -20.67 24.39 48.29
N LEU A 154 -21.03 23.94 47.08
CA LEU A 154 -21.57 22.61 46.83
C LEU A 154 -20.46 21.53 46.83
N PRO A 155 -20.81 20.25 47.04
CA PRO A 155 -19.85 19.16 46.90
C PRO A 155 -19.21 19.09 45.51
N ALA A 156 -17.96 18.60 45.43
CA ALA A 156 -17.15 18.60 44.22
C ALA A 156 -17.87 17.99 42.99
N ARG A 157 -18.56 16.86 43.17
CA ARG A 157 -19.36 16.21 42.11
C ARG A 157 -20.44 17.13 41.53
N VAL A 158 -21.16 17.84 42.39
CA VAL A 158 -22.25 18.74 42.01
C VAL A 158 -21.70 20.03 41.39
N MET A 159 -20.55 20.50 41.87
CA MET A 159 -19.85 21.64 41.28
C MET A 159 -19.37 21.37 39.85
N VAL A 160 -18.81 20.18 39.60
CA VAL A 160 -18.40 19.77 38.25
C VAL A 160 -19.62 19.72 37.32
N ALA A 161 -20.72 19.11 37.78
CA ALA A 161 -21.98 19.08 37.02
C ALA A 161 -22.54 20.48 36.76
N ALA A 162 -22.51 21.39 37.74
CA ALA A 162 -22.91 22.79 37.57
C ALA A 162 -22.05 23.51 36.52
N GLY A 163 -20.74 23.23 36.48
CA GLY A 163 -19.83 23.74 35.47
C GLY A 163 -20.18 23.24 34.06
N LEU A 164 -20.44 21.94 33.92
CA LEU A 164 -20.78 21.30 32.64
C LEU A 164 -22.19 21.69 32.14
N ALA A 165 -23.17 21.81 33.04
CA ALA A 165 -24.56 22.15 32.68
C ALA A 165 -24.69 23.56 32.07
N ASN A 166 -23.78 24.47 32.44
CA ASN A 166 -23.72 25.83 31.89
C ASN A 166 -23.02 25.87 30.53
N ALA A 167 -23.77 25.56 29.48
CA ALA A 167 -23.33 25.60 28.08
C ALA A 167 -22.92 26.99 27.55
N ARG A 168 -23.12 28.08 28.33
CA ARG A 168 -22.72 29.46 27.98
C ARG A 168 -21.73 30.05 28.98
N LYS A 169 -20.93 29.19 29.61
CA LYS A 169 -19.88 29.60 30.55
C LYS A 169 -18.90 30.55 29.84
N GLY A 170 -18.63 31.68 30.49
CA GLY A 170 -17.67 32.69 30.03
C GLY A 170 -17.18 33.49 31.24
N SER A 171 -16.31 34.48 31.02
CA SER A 171 -15.68 35.25 32.11
C SER A 171 -16.71 35.88 33.09
N SER A 172 -17.89 36.27 32.60
CA SER A 172 -18.95 36.92 33.38
C SER A 172 -20.10 36.00 33.83
N ARG A 173 -20.12 34.72 33.45
CA ARG A 173 -21.26 33.81 33.67
C ARG A 173 -20.85 32.55 34.43
N VAL A 174 -20.86 32.65 35.76
CA VAL A 174 -20.50 31.56 36.69
C VAL A 174 -21.75 30.92 37.30
N GLY A 175 -21.74 29.60 37.45
CA GLY A 175 -22.82 28.82 38.08
C GLY A 175 -24.07 28.64 37.21
N VAL A 176 -25.18 28.23 37.84
CA VAL A 176 -26.48 27.98 37.19
C VAL A 176 -27.54 28.93 37.76
N SER A 177 -28.43 29.44 36.91
CA SER A 177 -29.52 30.33 37.34
C SER A 177 -30.69 29.56 37.93
N LYS A 178 -31.43 30.20 38.86
CA LYS A 178 -32.63 29.63 39.49
C LYS A 178 -33.70 29.26 38.45
N SER A 179 -33.92 30.11 37.44
CA SER A 179 -34.93 29.89 36.40
C SER A 179 -34.59 28.70 35.51
N CYS A 180 -33.34 28.58 35.04
CA CYS A 180 -32.92 27.44 34.23
C CYS A 180 -33.00 26.13 35.02
N LEU A 181 -32.60 26.12 36.30
CA LEU A 181 -32.69 24.92 37.12
C LEU A 181 -34.15 24.51 37.41
N GLN A 182 -35.07 25.48 37.56
CA GLN A 182 -36.51 25.18 37.62
C GLN A 182 -37.02 24.51 36.35
N GLU A 183 -36.60 25.00 35.19
CA GLU A 183 -36.99 24.46 33.88
C GLU A 183 -36.45 23.03 33.70
N TRP A 184 -35.17 22.80 33.98
CA TRP A 184 -34.56 21.47 33.91
C TRP A 184 -35.21 20.48 34.88
N LEU A 185 -35.57 20.94 36.09
CA LEU A 185 -36.30 20.12 37.05
C LEU A 185 -37.69 19.73 36.54
N THR A 186 -38.40 20.67 35.90
CA THR A 186 -39.68 20.37 35.27
C THR A 186 -39.52 19.32 34.17
N ILE A 187 -38.55 19.47 33.28
CA ILE A 187 -38.24 18.49 32.22
C ILE A 187 -37.88 17.12 32.82
N TYR A 188 -37.04 17.09 33.87
CA TYR A 188 -36.63 15.86 34.54
C TYR A 188 -37.81 15.09 35.12
N LEU A 189 -38.79 15.80 35.72
CA LEU A 189 -39.98 15.20 36.33
C LEU A 189 -41.04 14.77 35.29
N THR A 190 -41.08 15.39 34.11
CA THR A 190 -42.04 15.04 33.06
C THR A 190 -41.55 13.93 32.12
N THR A 191 -40.24 13.70 32.05
CA THR A 191 -39.59 12.72 31.15
C THR A 191 -39.24 11.42 31.84
N LYS A 192 -39.29 10.30 31.10
CA LYS A 192 -38.75 9.01 31.58
C LYS A 192 -37.21 9.01 31.46
N PRO A 193 -36.48 8.26 32.31
CA PRO A 193 -35.05 8.02 32.09
C PRO A 193 -34.82 7.40 30.71
N GLY A 194 -33.83 7.89 29.97
CA GLY A 194 -33.52 7.43 28.62
C GLY A 194 -33.50 8.57 27.60
N LEU A 195 -33.85 8.25 26.35
CA LEU A 195 -33.68 9.13 25.19
C LEU A 195 -34.52 10.42 25.27
N GLU A 196 -35.78 10.35 25.74
CA GLU A 196 -36.65 11.53 25.90
C GLU A 196 -36.01 12.60 26.77
N ARG A 197 -35.44 12.20 27.91
CA ARG A 197 -34.78 13.10 28.86
C ARG A 197 -33.51 13.69 28.28
N LEU A 198 -32.73 12.86 27.58
CA LEU A 198 -31.50 13.28 26.95
C LEU A 198 -31.76 14.33 25.86
N ALA A 199 -32.77 14.12 25.02
CA ALA A 199 -33.17 15.03 23.96
C ALA A 199 -33.58 16.41 24.52
N LEU A 200 -34.51 16.43 25.48
CA LEU A 200 -35.07 17.68 26.00
C LEU A 200 -34.13 18.45 26.95
N LEU A 201 -33.23 17.77 27.66
CA LEU A 201 -32.24 18.44 28.50
C LEU A 201 -31.00 18.88 27.71
N ALA A 202 -30.79 18.41 26.49
CA ALA A 202 -29.67 18.86 25.68
C ALA A 202 -29.78 20.36 25.35
N PRO A 203 -28.66 21.09 25.29
CA PRO A 203 -28.68 22.46 24.80
C PRO A 203 -29.03 22.45 23.31
N GLY A 204 -29.99 23.29 22.92
CA GLY A 204 -30.41 23.41 21.52
C GLY A 204 -29.22 23.67 20.58
N GLN A 205 -29.28 23.10 19.39
CA GLN A 205 -28.27 23.33 18.36
C GLN A 205 -28.45 24.73 17.76
N PRO A 206 -27.39 25.55 17.66
CA PRO A 206 -27.48 26.74 16.83
C PRO A 206 -27.76 26.29 15.39
N LYS A 207 -28.85 26.79 14.79
CA LYS A 207 -29.19 26.52 13.39
C LYS A 207 -28.01 26.95 12.51
N ARG A 208 -27.19 25.99 12.08
CA ARG A 208 -26.06 26.25 11.19
C ARG A 208 -26.65 26.68 9.86
N LYS A 209 -26.37 27.90 9.41
CA LYS A 209 -26.72 28.35 8.05
C LYS A 209 -26.06 27.38 7.06
N ARG A 210 -26.87 26.61 6.33
CA ARG A 210 -26.37 25.74 5.27
C ARG A 210 -26.23 26.56 3.99
N PRO A 211 -25.36 26.16 3.05
CA PRO A 211 -25.25 26.83 1.75
C PRO A 211 -26.60 26.95 1.02
N GLU A 212 -27.49 25.96 1.16
CA GLU A 212 -28.82 25.93 0.55
C GLU A 212 -29.76 27.00 1.12
N ASP A 213 -29.55 27.41 2.37
CA ASP A 213 -30.36 28.43 3.03
C ASP A 213 -29.91 29.87 2.62
N VAL A 214 -28.89 29.99 1.77
CA VAL A 214 -28.27 31.26 1.36
C VAL A 214 -28.51 31.49 -0.14
N VAL A 215 -29.52 32.30 -0.45
CA VAL A 215 -30.01 32.55 -1.83
C VAL A 215 -28.90 32.93 -2.81
N TRP A 216 -28.01 33.85 -2.43
CA TRP A 216 -26.94 34.33 -3.31
C TRP A 216 -25.83 33.31 -3.54
N PHE A 217 -25.70 32.28 -2.69
CA PHE A 217 -24.57 31.37 -2.74
C PHE A 217 -24.60 30.51 -4.01
N TYR A 218 -25.69 29.77 -4.24
CA TYR A 218 -25.86 28.98 -5.46
C TYR A 218 -26.35 29.81 -6.65
N GLY A 219 -27.14 30.86 -6.42
CA GLY A 219 -27.73 31.66 -7.49
C GLY A 219 -26.75 32.59 -8.21
N MET A 220 -25.74 33.11 -7.50
CA MET A 220 -24.82 34.11 -8.07
C MET A 220 -23.35 33.74 -7.88
N PHE A 221 -22.92 33.38 -6.66
CA PHE A 221 -21.50 33.07 -6.44
C PHE A 221 -21.06 31.76 -7.11
N TRP A 222 -21.87 30.69 -6.99
CA TRP A 222 -21.49 29.34 -7.40
C TRP A 222 -21.08 29.21 -8.88
N PRO A 223 -21.78 29.80 -9.87
CA PRO A 223 -21.35 29.74 -11.27
C PRO A 223 -19.93 30.26 -11.54
N HIS A 224 -19.48 31.29 -10.81
CA HIS A 224 -18.10 31.80 -10.92
C HIS A 224 -17.06 30.84 -10.35
N TYR A 225 -17.47 29.98 -9.41
CA TYR A 225 -16.60 29.00 -8.78
C TYR A 225 -16.65 27.63 -9.47
N SER A 226 -17.83 27.18 -9.92
CA SER A 226 -18.10 25.83 -10.41
C SER A 226 -17.85 25.67 -11.92
N ASN A 227 -16.74 26.21 -12.42
CA ASN A 227 -16.37 26.09 -13.83
C ASN A 227 -15.03 25.37 -14.03
N GLN A 228 -14.82 24.89 -15.26
CA GLN A 228 -13.72 24.02 -15.64
C GLN A 228 -12.36 24.74 -15.72
N ASN A 229 -12.34 26.08 -15.74
CA ASN A 229 -11.08 26.85 -15.66
C ASN A 229 -10.45 26.76 -14.26
N GLY A 230 -11.15 26.16 -13.29
CA GLY A 230 -10.64 25.90 -11.96
C GLY A 230 -10.24 27.15 -11.15
N PRO A 231 -10.97 28.27 -11.20
CA PRO A 231 -10.57 29.49 -10.49
C PRO A 231 -10.45 29.26 -8.99
N SER A 232 -9.55 29.98 -8.35
CA SER A 232 -9.49 30.04 -6.89
C SER A 232 -10.77 30.69 -6.32
N VAL A 233 -11.10 30.43 -5.04
CA VAL A 233 -12.23 31.10 -4.37
C VAL A 233 -12.08 32.62 -4.43
N LYS A 234 -10.84 33.12 -4.37
CA LYS A 234 -10.51 34.55 -4.45
C LYS A 234 -10.84 35.15 -5.81
N GLU A 235 -10.53 34.44 -6.90
CA GLU A 235 -10.86 34.89 -8.25
C GLU A 235 -12.36 34.83 -8.51
N ALA A 236 -13.02 33.73 -8.13
CA ALA A 236 -14.46 33.59 -8.24
C ALA A 236 -15.20 34.70 -7.47
N TYR A 237 -14.73 35.06 -6.26
CA TYR A 237 -15.30 36.15 -5.46
C TYR A 237 -15.16 37.53 -6.13
N ARG A 238 -14.05 37.79 -6.83
CA ARG A 238 -13.87 39.05 -7.59
C ARG A 238 -14.90 39.18 -8.72
N SER A 239 -15.13 38.10 -9.46
CA SER A 239 -16.12 38.07 -10.55
C SER A 239 -17.55 38.17 -10.00
N PHE A 240 -17.87 37.42 -8.94
CA PHE A 240 -19.15 37.51 -8.23
C PHE A 240 -19.42 38.93 -7.69
N LYS A 241 -18.42 39.58 -7.10
CA LYS A 241 -18.53 40.95 -6.61
C LYS A 241 -18.88 41.93 -7.73
N ARG A 242 -18.27 41.77 -8.92
CA ARG A 242 -18.57 42.62 -10.09
C ARG A 242 -20.02 42.43 -10.54
N GLU A 243 -20.45 41.18 -10.73
CA GLU A 243 -21.85 40.87 -11.10
C GLU A 243 -22.86 41.39 -10.07
N TRP A 244 -22.52 41.35 -8.77
CA TRP A 244 -23.36 41.90 -7.72
C TRP A 244 -23.61 43.41 -7.87
N PHE A 245 -22.56 44.18 -8.18
CA PHE A 245 -22.70 45.63 -8.41
C PHE A 245 -23.45 45.95 -9.69
N GLU A 246 -23.30 45.13 -10.73
CA GLU A 246 -24.03 45.29 -11.99
C GLU A 246 -25.52 44.95 -11.83
N THR A 247 -25.85 43.87 -11.12
CA THR A 247 -27.23 43.38 -10.95
C THR A 247 -28.05 44.26 -10.01
N TYR A 248 -27.42 44.78 -8.95
CA TYR A 248 -28.09 45.55 -7.90
C TYR A 248 -27.72 47.04 -7.92
N SER A 249 -27.29 47.57 -9.07
CA SER A 249 -26.87 48.98 -9.24
C SER A 249 -27.89 49.97 -8.69
N ASP A 250 -29.17 49.69 -8.91
CA ASP A 250 -30.28 50.59 -8.58
C ASP A 250 -30.87 50.33 -7.17
N GLN A 251 -30.26 49.42 -6.39
CA GLN A 251 -30.74 48.98 -5.08
C GLN A 251 -29.68 49.18 -3.99
N PRO A 252 -29.59 50.38 -3.38
CA PRO A 252 -28.56 50.70 -2.38
C PRO A 252 -28.50 49.74 -1.19
N ALA A 253 -29.65 49.23 -0.74
CA ALA A 253 -29.72 48.27 0.35
C ALA A 253 -29.05 46.92 0.00
N MET A 254 -29.17 46.47 -1.25
CA MET A 254 -28.56 45.23 -1.73
C MET A 254 -27.05 45.38 -1.93
N LEU A 255 -26.59 46.55 -2.36
CA LEU A 255 -25.16 46.86 -2.45
C LEU A 255 -24.47 46.79 -1.07
N MET A 256 -25.13 47.30 -0.03
CA MET A 256 -24.66 47.20 1.36
C MET A 256 -24.72 45.77 1.92
N ALA A 257 -25.55 44.91 1.35
CA ALA A 257 -25.71 43.51 1.75
C ALA A 257 -24.73 42.54 1.07
N LEU A 258 -23.74 43.05 0.32
CA LEU A 258 -22.72 42.22 -0.34
C LEU A 258 -22.04 41.29 0.70
N PRO A 259 -22.04 39.97 0.48
CA PRO A 259 -21.37 39.03 1.37
C PRO A 259 -19.86 39.26 1.43
N SER A 260 -19.26 39.15 2.62
CA SER A 260 -17.81 39.22 2.77
C SER A 260 -17.13 37.97 2.18
N TYR A 261 -15.87 38.11 1.77
CA TYR A 261 -15.05 37.00 1.30
C TYR A 261 -15.00 35.83 2.30
N ASP A 262 -14.86 36.14 3.59
CA ASP A 262 -14.85 35.12 4.66
C ASP A 262 -16.21 34.43 4.84
N ALA A 263 -17.32 35.10 4.52
CA ALA A 263 -18.63 34.46 4.52
C ALA A 263 -18.72 33.42 3.39
N VAL A 264 -18.17 33.73 2.21
CA VAL A 264 -18.09 32.81 1.08
C VAL A 264 -17.22 31.60 1.40
N ILE A 265 -16.00 31.80 1.90
CA ILE A 265 -15.10 30.70 2.29
C ILE A 265 -15.80 29.77 3.28
N ARG A 266 -16.41 30.33 4.34
CA ARG A 266 -17.12 29.54 5.35
C ARG A 266 -18.29 28.71 4.80
N LEU A 267 -18.88 29.10 3.68
CA LEU A 267 -19.92 28.30 3.02
C LEU A 267 -19.31 27.25 2.10
N VAL A 268 -18.26 27.59 1.34
CA VAL A 268 -17.52 26.62 0.51
C VAL A 268 -16.91 25.50 1.36
N ASP A 269 -16.35 25.82 2.52
CA ASP A 269 -15.74 24.82 3.42
C ASP A 269 -16.75 23.93 4.12
N LYS A 270 -18.04 24.30 4.15
CA LYS A 270 -19.10 23.43 4.64
C LYS A 270 -19.50 22.36 3.62
N LEU A 271 -19.15 22.54 2.35
CA LEU A 271 -19.53 21.59 1.31
C LEU A 271 -18.59 20.37 1.32
N PRO A 272 -19.14 19.16 1.17
CA PRO A 272 -18.34 17.98 0.90
C PRO A 272 -17.44 18.19 -0.31
N LEU A 273 -16.26 17.55 -0.31
CA LEU A 273 -15.29 17.69 -1.41
C LEU A 273 -15.89 17.36 -2.78
N ARG A 274 -16.76 16.33 -2.85
CA ARG A 274 -17.49 15.97 -4.07
C ARG A 274 -18.29 17.14 -4.64
N GLU A 275 -19.11 17.80 -3.81
CA GLU A 275 -19.91 18.96 -4.25
C GLU A 275 -19.03 20.15 -4.59
N ARG A 276 -17.91 20.37 -3.87
CA ARG A 276 -16.94 21.43 -4.19
C ARG A 276 -16.34 21.27 -5.59
N MET A 277 -16.10 20.04 -6.02
CA MET A 277 -15.47 19.73 -7.30
C MET A 277 -16.47 19.60 -8.45
N ARG A 278 -17.76 19.52 -8.15
CA ARG A 278 -18.84 19.43 -9.13
C ARG A 278 -18.81 20.64 -10.08
N GLY A 279 -18.80 20.36 -11.39
CA GLY A 279 -18.71 21.38 -12.45
C GLY A 279 -17.28 21.90 -12.72
N ARG A 280 -16.32 21.67 -11.80
CA ARG A 280 -14.91 22.06 -11.97
C ARG A 280 -14.06 20.99 -12.64
N VAL A 281 -14.43 19.73 -12.48
CA VAL A 281 -13.77 18.58 -13.11
C VAL A 281 -14.77 17.76 -13.91
N THR A 282 -14.30 17.13 -14.99
CA THR A 282 -15.10 16.28 -15.88
C THR A 282 -14.38 14.97 -16.17
N GLY A 283 -15.09 14.01 -16.77
CA GLY A 283 -14.51 12.73 -17.20
C GLY A 283 -13.93 11.91 -16.04
N SER A 284 -12.75 11.32 -16.26
CA SER A 284 -12.05 10.48 -15.28
C SER A 284 -11.66 11.25 -14.00
N ALA A 285 -11.32 12.53 -14.12
CA ALA A 285 -11.00 13.38 -12.96
C ALA A 285 -12.21 13.59 -12.04
N ALA A 286 -13.43 13.65 -12.60
CA ALA A 286 -14.65 13.72 -11.80
C ALA A 286 -14.94 12.41 -11.04
N LYS A 287 -14.71 11.26 -11.69
CA LYS A 287 -14.88 9.94 -11.07
C LYS A 287 -14.01 9.73 -9.83
N ALA A 288 -12.88 10.42 -9.71
CA ALA A 288 -12.02 10.36 -8.53
C ALA A 288 -12.71 10.90 -7.25
N PHE A 289 -13.75 11.72 -7.40
CA PHE A 289 -14.55 12.25 -6.29
C PHE A 289 -15.86 11.50 -6.07
N GLU A 290 -16.13 10.50 -6.90
CA GLU A 290 -17.27 9.60 -6.78
C GLU A 290 -16.89 8.34 -5.98
N VAL A 291 -17.90 7.58 -5.57
CA VAL A 291 -17.67 6.25 -5.00
C VAL A 291 -17.08 5.33 -6.07
N TYR A 292 -16.13 4.48 -5.68
CA TYR A 292 -15.54 3.47 -6.56
C TYR A 292 -15.86 2.06 -6.04
N GLN A 293 -15.93 1.10 -6.94
CA GLN A 293 -16.05 -0.31 -6.58
C GLN A 293 -14.65 -0.87 -6.36
N GLN A 294 -14.40 -1.40 -5.16
CA GLN A 294 -13.17 -2.13 -4.89
C GLN A 294 -13.29 -3.55 -5.47
N ARG A 295 -12.32 -3.96 -6.29
CA ARG A 295 -12.24 -5.31 -6.83
C ARG A 295 -11.46 -6.19 -5.85
N ASP A 296 -12.10 -7.26 -5.40
CA ASP A 296 -11.43 -8.28 -4.59
C ASP A 296 -10.77 -9.32 -5.51
N TRP A 297 -9.45 -9.23 -5.62
CA TRP A 297 -8.66 -10.13 -6.46
C TRP A 297 -8.37 -11.48 -5.81
N SER A 298 -8.68 -11.66 -4.52
CA SER A 298 -8.49 -12.94 -3.83
C SER A 298 -9.43 -14.04 -4.35
N GLN A 299 -10.53 -13.65 -5.02
CA GLN A 299 -11.52 -14.56 -5.60
C GLN A 299 -11.08 -15.19 -6.94
N MET A 300 -10.06 -14.64 -7.59
CA MET A 300 -9.54 -15.20 -8.86
C MET A 300 -8.59 -16.36 -8.55
N PRO A 301 -8.45 -17.42 -9.36
CA PRO A 301 -7.34 -18.36 -9.20
C PRO A 301 -5.99 -17.69 -9.53
N VAL A 302 -4.88 -18.38 -9.23
CA VAL A 302 -3.56 -17.98 -9.79
C VAL A 302 -3.64 -18.06 -11.31
N ASN A 303 -3.08 -17.07 -12.00
CA ASN A 303 -3.29 -16.85 -13.44
C ASN A 303 -4.75 -16.63 -13.84
N GLY A 304 -5.63 -16.27 -12.90
CA GLY A 304 -7.02 -16.00 -13.23
C GLY A 304 -7.14 -14.84 -14.22
N CYS A 305 -6.50 -13.70 -13.94
CA CYS A 305 -6.52 -12.56 -14.86
C CYS A 305 -5.15 -11.90 -14.93
N TRP A 306 -4.57 -11.87 -16.12
CA TRP A 306 -3.34 -11.14 -16.39
C TRP A 306 -3.65 -9.74 -16.88
N ILE A 307 -2.87 -8.77 -16.42
CA ILE A 307 -3.00 -7.37 -16.80
C ILE A 307 -1.70 -6.94 -17.47
N SER A 308 -1.77 -6.35 -18.65
CA SER A 308 -0.58 -5.85 -19.34
C SER A 308 -0.67 -4.39 -19.70
N ASP A 309 0.49 -3.74 -19.73
CA ASP A 309 0.62 -2.39 -20.26
C ASP A 309 2.06 -2.10 -20.69
N GLY A 310 2.19 -1.29 -21.74
CA GLY A 310 3.47 -0.85 -22.32
C GLY A 310 3.85 0.54 -21.82
N LYS A 311 5.15 0.78 -21.59
CA LYS A 311 5.66 2.10 -21.23
C LYS A 311 7.05 2.37 -21.79
N SER A 312 7.21 3.51 -22.43
CA SER A 312 8.52 4.05 -22.80
C SER A 312 9.42 4.26 -21.58
N LEU A 313 10.65 3.75 -21.65
CA LEU A 313 11.63 3.90 -20.58
C LEU A 313 12.25 5.31 -20.59
N ASN A 314 12.39 5.91 -19.41
CA ASN A 314 13.03 7.22 -19.25
C ASN A 314 14.57 7.14 -19.32
N LEU A 315 15.10 6.51 -20.36
CA LEU A 315 16.52 6.39 -20.63
C LEU A 315 16.82 6.25 -22.13
N LYS A 316 18.10 6.29 -22.49
CA LYS A 316 18.59 6.00 -23.85
C LYS A 316 19.47 4.76 -23.86
N VAL A 317 19.27 3.88 -24.84
CA VAL A 317 20.11 2.69 -25.10
C VAL A 317 20.58 2.66 -26.55
N ALA A 318 21.63 1.89 -26.82
CA ALA A 318 22.10 1.62 -28.16
C ALA A 318 21.12 0.70 -28.90
N HIS A 319 20.67 1.12 -30.07
CA HIS A 319 19.82 0.28 -30.92
C HIS A 319 20.57 -0.96 -31.41
N PRO A 320 19.98 -2.18 -31.35
CA PRO A 320 20.68 -3.43 -31.69
C PRO A 320 21.15 -3.46 -33.15
N ILE A 321 20.33 -2.97 -34.09
CA ILE A 321 20.68 -2.94 -35.52
C ILE A 321 21.72 -1.86 -35.88
N HIS A 322 21.50 -0.59 -35.51
CA HIS A 322 22.29 0.53 -36.02
C HIS A 322 23.12 1.27 -34.96
N GLY A 323 23.12 0.82 -33.70
CA GLY A 323 23.93 1.38 -32.61
C GLY A 323 23.54 2.78 -32.11
N ARG A 324 22.77 3.56 -32.88
CA ARG A 324 22.34 4.91 -32.48
C ARG A 324 21.51 4.91 -31.18
N PRO A 325 21.62 5.96 -30.35
CA PRO A 325 20.80 6.11 -29.14
C PRO A 325 19.31 6.20 -29.46
N PHE A 326 18.48 5.41 -28.78
CA PHE A 326 17.02 5.49 -28.87
C PHE A 326 16.36 5.20 -27.51
N THR A 327 15.06 5.46 -27.40
CA THR A 327 14.27 5.13 -26.20
C THR A 327 13.49 3.85 -26.44
N PRO A 328 13.75 2.80 -25.66
CA PRO A 328 13.03 1.54 -25.77
C PRO A 328 11.71 1.58 -24.99
N GLU A 329 10.82 0.66 -25.33
CA GLU A 329 9.56 0.46 -24.61
C GLU A 329 9.58 -0.88 -23.88
N LEU A 330 9.10 -0.87 -22.63
CA LEU A 330 8.98 -2.05 -21.79
C LEU A 330 7.49 -2.38 -21.63
N THR A 331 7.11 -3.60 -22.00
CA THR A 331 5.79 -4.16 -21.71
C THR A 331 5.92 -5.11 -20.54
N LEU A 332 5.05 -4.96 -19.54
CA LEU A 332 4.95 -5.85 -18.39
C LEU A 332 3.59 -6.53 -18.37
N VAL A 333 3.57 -7.79 -17.93
CA VAL A 333 2.37 -8.61 -17.70
C VAL A 333 2.39 -9.07 -16.24
N ILE A 334 1.36 -8.70 -15.49
CA ILE A 334 1.24 -8.99 -14.06
C ILE A 334 -0.03 -9.81 -13.77
N ASP A 335 0.08 -10.80 -12.88
CA ASP A 335 -1.07 -11.53 -12.37
C ASP A 335 -1.88 -10.69 -11.36
N GLY A 336 -3.18 -10.58 -11.62
CA GLY A 336 -4.12 -9.75 -10.88
C GLY A 336 -4.33 -10.21 -9.43
N ARG A 337 -4.16 -11.49 -9.10
CA ARG A 337 -4.27 -11.96 -7.71
C ARG A 337 -2.97 -11.84 -6.95
N THR A 338 -1.91 -12.40 -7.50
CA THR A 338 -0.64 -12.60 -6.78
C THR A 338 0.30 -11.42 -6.87
N ARG A 339 0.01 -10.46 -7.77
CA ARG A 339 0.91 -9.35 -8.14
C ARG A 339 2.24 -9.83 -8.73
N TYR A 340 2.34 -11.10 -9.11
CA TYR A 340 3.54 -11.67 -9.71
C TYR A 340 3.66 -11.21 -11.16
N ILE A 341 4.82 -10.67 -11.53
CA ILE A 341 5.12 -10.35 -12.95
C ILE A 341 5.43 -11.67 -13.64
N VAL A 342 4.50 -12.10 -14.50
CA VAL A 342 4.57 -13.36 -15.22
C VAL A 342 5.33 -13.22 -16.54
N GLY A 343 5.23 -12.06 -17.19
CA GLY A 343 5.79 -11.87 -18.53
C GLY A 343 6.23 -10.45 -18.75
N TRP A 344 7.19 -10.27 -19.66
CA TRP A 344 7.67 -8.97 -20.05
C TRP A 344 8.29 -9.04 -21.44
N SER A 345 8.39 -7.90 -22.14
CA SER A 345 9.11 -7.77 -23.40
C SER A 345 9.64 -6.36 -23.56
N VAL A 346 10.73 -6.19 -24.31
CA VAL A 346 11.29 -4.87 -24.63
C VAL A 346 11.33 -4.70 -26.14
N SER A 347 10.79 -3.60 -26.64
CA SER A 347 10.66 -3.34 -28.07
C SER A 347 11.38 -2.06 -28.53
N LEU A 348 11.59 -2.01 -29.85
CA LEU A 348 12.20 -0.87 -30.53
C LEU A 348 11.23 0.32 -30.71
N ALA A 349 9.93 0.04 -30.70
CA ALA A 349 8.82 0.98 -30.81
C ALA A 349 7.52 0.33 -30.30
N GLU A 350 6.50 1.14 -30.05
CA GLU A 350 5.14 0.71 -29.68
C GLU A 350 4.59 -0.18 -30.79
N ASN A 351 4.47 -1.47 -30.51
CA ASN A 351 4.02 -2.46 -31.50
C ASN A 351 3.30 -3.60 -30.79
N ALA A 352 2.17 -4.04 -31.37
CA ALA A 352 1.40 -5.22 -30.97
C ALA A 352 2.26 -6.46 -30.72
N ILE A 353 3.36 -6.58 -31.49
CA ILE A 353 4.35 -7.65 -31.39
C ILE A 353 4.96 -7.75 -29.98
N ALA A 354 5.26 -6.61 -29.34
CA ALA A 354 5.88 -6.58 -28.01
C ALA A 354 4.94 -7.12 -26.93
N VAL A 355 3.64 -6.80 -27.07
CA VAL A 355 2.60 -7.29 -26.18
C VAL A 355 2.41 -8.80 -26.33
N ALA A 356 2.32 -9.29 -27.56
CA ALA A 356 2.20 -10.73 -27.82
C ALA A 356 3.41 -11.53 -27.31
N ASP A 357 4.61 -10.99 -27.50
CA ASP A 357 5.87 -11.59 -27.04
C ASP A 357 5.94 -11.66 -25.49
N ALA A 358 5.53 -10.60 -24.79
CA ALA A 358 5.45 -10.61 -23.33
C ALA A 358 4.46 -11.67 -22.80
N TYR A 359 3.32 -11.84 -23.49
CA TYR A 359 2.37 -12.91 -23.16
C TYR A 359 2.96 -14.29 -23.41
N ARG A 360 3.62 -14.50 -24.55
CA ARG A 360 4.29 -15.77 -24.87
C ARG A 360 5.35 -16.11 -23.82
N HIS A 361 6.18 -15.15 -23.42
CA HIS A 361 7.14 -15.34 -22.34
C HIS A 361 6.44 -15.80 -21.05
N GLY A 362 5.36 -15.13 -20.65
CA GLY A 362 4.59 -15.52 -19.48
C GLY A 362 4.00 -16.92 -19.58
N MET A 363 3.37 -17.25 -20.70
CA MET A 363 2.72 -18.55 -20.90
C MET A 363 3.72 -19.71 -20.95
N LYS A 364 4.90 -19.49 -21.54
CA LYS A 364 6.00 -20.47 -21.58
C LYS A 364 6.47 -20.86 -20.18
N HIS A 365 6.57 -19.89 -19.27
CA HIS A 365 7.14 -20.11 -17.93
C HIS A 365 6.10 -20.40 -16.84
N HIS A 366 4.88 -19.92 -17.00
CA HIS A 366 3.88 -19.90 -15.93
C HIS A 366 2.52 -20.46 -16.33
N GLY A 367 2.36 -21.00 -17.55
CA GLY A 367 1.09 -21.50 -18.06
C GLY A 367 0.12 -20.38 -18.46
N LYS A 368 -1.02 -20.73 -19.05
CA LYS A 368 -1.95 -19.75 -19.64
C LYS A 368 -2.91 -19.15 -18.60
N PRO A 369 -3.31 -17.87 -18.76
CA PRO A 369 -4.35 -17.27 -17.94
C PRO A 369 -5.75 -17.61 -18.44
N LEU A 370 -6.76 -17.42 -17.58
CA LEU A 370 -8.17 -17.48 -18.00
C LEU A 370 -8.58 -16.20 -18.73
N PHE A 371 -8.22 -15.05 -18.14
CA PHE A 371 -8.56 -13.73 -18.67
C PHE A 371 -7.32 -12.90 -18.92
N VAL A 372 -7.38 -12.06 -19.94
CA VAL A 372 -6.39 -11.02 -20.22
C VAL A 372 -7.07 -9.67 -20.22
N TYR A 373 -6.46 -8.69 -19.56
CA TYR A 373 -6.91 -7.32 -19.52
C TYR A 373 -5.81 -6.39 -20.04
N SER A 374 -6.03 -5.83 -21.24
CA SER A 374 -5.15 -4.83 -21.85
C SER A 374 -5.94 -3.61 -22.32
N ASP A 375 -5.23 -2.52 -22.63
CA ASP A 375 -5.86 -1.37 -23.27
C ASP A 375 -6.33 -1.71 -24.69
N ASN A 376 -7.35 -0.99 -25.14
CA ASN A 376 -7.67 -0.89 -26.57
C ASN A 376 -6.64 0.03 -27.23
N GLY A 377 -5.40 -0.43 -27.34
CA GLY A 377 -4.40 0.16 -28.22
C GLY A 377 -4.87 0.11 -29.68
N GLY A 378 -4.32 0.97 -30.54
CA GLY A 378 -4.84 1.23 -31.90
C GLY A 378 -5.28 -0.01 -32.69
N GLY A 379 -6.29 0.15 -33.54
CA GLY A 379 -7.10 -0.94 -34.13
C GLY A 379 -6.39 -2.03 -34.95
N GLU A 380 -5.07 -2.00 -35.08
CA GLU A 380 -4.25 -3.09 -35.64
C GLU A 380 -3.85 -4.12 -34.57
N THR A 381 -3.56 -3.67 -33.33
CA THR A 381 -3.19 -4.51 -32.18
C THR A 381 -4.36 -5.41 -31.76
N ASN A 382 -5.57 -4.83 -31.69
CA ASN A 382 -6.79 -5.58 -31.36
C ASN A 382 -7.16 -6.61 -32.44
N LYS A 383 -6.87 -6.35 -33.71
CA LYS A 383 -7.14 -7.34 -34.78
C LYS A 383 -6.21 -8.55 -34.71
N MET A 384 -4.95 -8.37 -34.31
CA MET A 384 -4.00 -9.49 -34.23
C MET A 384 -4.17 -10.33 -32.96
N LEU A 385 -4.55 -9.71 -31.84
CA LEU A 385 -4.77 -10.42 -30.57
C LEU A 385 -6.17 -11.01 -30.48
N ASP A 386 -7.19 -10.26 -30.92
CA ASP A 386 -8.61 -10.51 -30.56
C ASP A 386 -9.50 -10.89 -31.75
N ALA A 387 -8.97 -11.04 -32.97
CA ALA A 387 -9.80 -11.48 -34.09
C ALA A 387 -10.43 -12.86 -33.79
N ASP A 388 -11.75 -12.96 -33.90
CA ASP A 388 -12.57 -14.11 -33.48
C ASP A 388 -12.06 -15.50 -33.96
N ILE A 389 -11.35 -15.55 -35.10
CA ILE A 389 -10.85 -16.79 -35.70
C ILE A 389 -9.32 -16.83 -35.76
N THR A 390 -8.67 -15.68 -35.99
CA THR A 390 -7.22 -15.60 -36.25
C THR A 390 -6.40 -15.06 -35.07
N GLY A 391 -7.07 -14.51 -34.05
CA GLY A 391 -6.46 -13.99 -32.84
C GLY A 391 -5.77 -15.08 -32.03
N ILE A 392 -4.76 -14.69 -31.26
CA ILE A 392 -3.99 -15.63 -30.42
C ILE A 392 -4.83 -16.03 -29.21
N PHE A 393 -5.53 -15.09 -28.57
CA PHE A 393 -6.30 -15.38 -27.36
C PHE A 393 -7.49 -16.31 -27.61
N PRO A 394 -8.34 -16.12 -28.64
CA PRO A 394 -9.44 -17.04 -28.93
C PRO A 394 -8.96 -18.47 -29.24
N ARG A 395 -7.84 -18.63 -29.97
CA ARG A 395 -7.24 -19.94 -30.28
C ARG A 395 -6.75 -20.69 -29.05
N MET A 396 -6.29 -19.96 -28.03
CA MET A 396 -5.81 -20.53 -26.78
C MET A 396 -6.90 -20.65 -25.70
N HIS A 397 -8.16 -20.32 -26.04
CA HIS A 397 -9.29 -20.24 -25.12
C HIS A 397 -9.06 -19.26 -23.96
N ILE A 398 -8.48 -18.10 -24.26
CA ILE A 398 -8.24 -17.01 -23.33
C ILE A 398 -9.24 -15.89 -23.63
N GLU A 399 -9.99 -15.45 -22.61
CA GLU A 399 -10.95 -14.36 -22.78
C GLU A 399 -10.27 -13.00 -22.63
N HIS A 400 -10.35 -12.18 -23.67
CA HIS A 400 -9.81 -10.82 -23.64
C HIS A 400 -10.86 -9.81 -23.20
N MET A 401 -10.60 -9.17 -22.07
CA MET A 401 -11.41 -8.09 -21.53
C MET A 401 -10.78 -6.75 -21.92
N THR A 402 -11.53 -5.91 -22.62
CA THR A 402 -11.08 -4.55 -22.96
C THR A 402 -11.65 -3.51 -22.00
N GLY A 403 -10.87 -2.47 -21.72
CA GLY A 403 -11.31 -1.38 -20.86
C GLY A 403 -12.44 -0.57 -21.48
N ILE A 404 -13.46 -0.23 -20.69
CA ILE A 404 -14.46 0.77 -21.10
C ILE A 404 -13.73 2.12 -21.28
N PRO A 405 -13.83 2.78 -22.46
CA PRO A 405 -13.21 4.08 -22.69
C PRO A 405 -13.55 5.08 -21.57
N GLY A 406 -12.52 5.69 -20.97
CA GLY A 406 -12.69 6.66 -19.89
C GLY A 406 -12.92 6.06 -18.48
N ASN A 407 -12.59 4.79 -18.25
CA ASN A 407 -12.56 4.19 -16.91
C ASN A 407 -11.14 3.70 -16.51
N PRO A 408 -10.24 4.60 -16.05
CA PRO A 408 -8.87 4.24 -15.70
C PRO A 408 -8.75 3.30 -14.48
N GLN A 409 -9.80 3.21 -13.65
CA GLN A 409 -9.72 2.50 -12.36
C GLN A 409 -9.47 0.99 -12.49
N ALA A 410 -9.82 0.38 -13.63
CA ALA A 410 -9.61 -1.05 -13.86
C ALA A 410 -8.12 -1.43 -14.07
N ARG A 411 -7.25 -0.46 -14.37
CA ARG A 411 -5.81 -0.65 -14.67
C ARG A 411 -4.87 -0.23 -13.53
N GLY A 412 -5.40 0.17 -12.38
CA GLY A 412 -4.59 0.78 -11.31
C GLY A 412 -3.41 -0.07 -10.81
N ILE A 413 -3.48 -1.40 -10.95
CA ILE A 413 -2.39 -2.33 -10.61
C ILE A 413 -1.18 -2.12 -11.53
N ILE A 414 -1.38 -2.25 -12.84
CA ILE A 414 -0.28 -2.12 -13.81
C ILE A 414 0.20 -0.68 -13.93
N GLU A 415 -0.70 0.31 -13.81
CA GLU A 415 -0.33 1.73 -13.81
C GLU A 415 0.64 2.07 -12.67
N ARG A 416 0.38 1.54 -11.47
CA ARG A 416 1.27 1.74 -10.32
C ARG A 416 2.62 1.05 -10.55
N LEU A 417 2.62 -0.18 -11.06
CA LEU A 417 3.85 -0.91 -11.39
C LEU A 417 4.70 -0.14 -12.42
N ASN A 418 4.06 0.31 -13.51
CA ASN A 418 4.68 1.13 -14.56
C ASN A 418 5.13 2.51 -14.07
N GLY A 419 4.61 2.99 -12.94
CA GLY A 419 5.09 4.19 -12.26
C GLY A 419 6.40 4.00 -11.50
N VAL A 420 6.67 2.78 -11.00
CA VAL A 420 7.76 2.52 -10.03
C VAL A 420 8.89 1.71 -10.66
N MET A 421 8.60 0.54 -11.23
CA MET A 421 9.64 -0.40 -11.70
C MET A 421 10.44 0.19 -12.87
N PRO A 422 9.81 0.70 -13.95
CA PRO A 422 10.56 1.35 -15.05
C PRO A 422 11.43 2.53 -14.60
N ASP A 423 10.99 3.28 -13.59
CA ASP A 423 11.73 4.41 -13.04
C ASP A 423 12.95 3.95 -12.23
N ARG A 424 12.78 2.94 -11.36
CA ARG A 424 13.89 2.33 -10.59
C ARG A 424 14.94 1.72 -11.51
N LEU A 425 14.50 0.96 -12.51
CA LEU A 425 15.35 0.42 -13.58
C LEU A 425 16.12 1.54 -14.29
N ALA A 426 15.43 2.59 -14.75
CA ALA A 426 16.02 3.64 -15.55
C ALA A 426 17.11 4.42 -14.81
N LYS A 427 16.93 4.63 -13.50
CA LYS A 427 17.90 5.30 -12.61
C LYS A 427 19.21 4.54 -12.42
N ARG A 428 19.27 3.24 -12.75
CA ARG A 428 20.51 2.46 -12.76
C ARG A 428 21.49 2.91 -13.85
N PHE A 429 20.99 3.61 -14.88
CA PHE A 429 21.78 4.03 -16.04
C PHE A 429 22.10 5.53 -16.03
N LEU A 430 23.32 5.88 -16.43
CA LEU A 430 23.74 7.29 -16.60
C LEU A 430 22.93 8.04 -17.67
N THR A 431 22.24 7.31 -18.55
CA THR A 431 21.41 7.86 -19.63
C THR A 431 19.99 8.22 -19.18
N TYR A 432 19.68 8.09 -17.89
CA TYR A 432 18.40 8.50 -17.31
C TYR A 432 18.03 9.95 -17.66
N ASN A 433 16.78 10.15 -18.08
CA ASN A 433 16.23 11.45 -18.47
C ASN A 433 14.82 11.72 -17.89
N GLY A 434 14.39 10.97 -16.87
CA GLY A 434 13.08 11.13 -16.25
C GLY A 434 13.04 12.19 -15.15
N ILE A 435 11.89 12.25 -14.46
CA ILE A 435 11.60 13.21 -13.39
C ILE A 435 12.58 12.98 -12.21
N GLY A 436 13.17 14.07 -11.70
CA GLY A 436 14.14 14.04 -10.60
C GLY A 436 15.61 13.99 -11.03
N ALA A 437 15.93 13.84 -12.32
CA ALA A 437 17.27 14.07 -12.83
C ALA A 437 17.61 15.58 -12.87
N ASP A 438 18.89 15.94 -12.72
CA ASP A 438 19.35 17.32 -12.90
C ASP A 438 19.01 17.81 -14.33
N PRO A 439 18.16 18.85 -14.48
CA PRO A 439 17.75 19.34 -15.79
C PRO A 439 18.93 19.77 -16.68
N ASN A 440 20.00 20.32 -16.11
CA ASN A 440 21.15 20.76 -16.89
C ASN A 440 21.97 19.56 -17.41
N ALA A 441 22.24 18.56 -16.56
CA ALA A 441 22.90 17.33 -16.98
C ALA A 441 22.10 16.59 -18.07
N VAL A 442 20.77 16.49 -17.95
CA VAL A 442 19.91 15.86 -18.97
C VAL A 442 20.02 16.60 -20.30
N ARG A 443 19.96 17.94 -20.30
CA ARG A 443 20.09 18.75 -21.51
C ARG A 443 21.44 18.54 -22.19
N VAL A 444 22.54 18.60 -21.44
CA VAL A 444 23.90 18.41 -21.97
C VAL A 444 24.08 17.00 -22.52
N ARG A 445 23.64 15.97 -21.79
CA ARG A 445 23.67 14.58 -22.29
C ARG A 445 22.81 14.39 -23.54
N GLY A 446 21.64 15.02 -23.60
CA GLY A 446 20.77 14.99 -24.78
C GLY A 446 21.47 15.53 -26.02
N GLN A 447 22.18 16.65 -25.90
CA GLN A 447 22.99 17.21 -26.98
C GLN A 447 24.14 16.28 -27.41
N GLN A 448 24.82 15.66 -26.44
CA GLN A 448 25.89 14.69 -26.71
C GLN A 448 25.36 13.43 -27.44
N MET A 449 24.20 12.91 -27.02
CA MET A 449 23.54 11.77 -27.67
C MET A 449 23.09 12.09 -29.09
N LEU A 450 22.59 13.31 -29.33
CA LEU A 450 22.25 13.78 -30.67
C LEU A 450 23.49 13.89 -31.57
N SER A 451 24.59 14.45 -31.05
CA SER A 451 25.88 14.52 -31.75
C SER A 451 26.41 13.12 -32.11
N LEU A 452 26.35 12.17 -31.18
CA LEU A 452 26.72 10.77 -31.42
C LEU A 452 25.84 10.13 -32.50
N SER A 453 24.52 10.33 -32.42
CA SER A 453 23.56 9.79 -33.40
C SER A 453 23.83 10.31 -34.82
N ASN A 454 24.09 11.61 -34.97
CA ASN A 454 24.44 12.22 -36.26
C ASN A 454 25.78 11.69 -36.80
N ALA A 455 26.80 11.56 -35.95
CA ALA A 455 28.09 11.03 -36.36
C ALA A 455 27.99 9.58 -36.85
N LEU A 456 27.22 8.73 -36.16
CA LEU A 456 26.96 7.35 -36.56
C LEU A 456 26.14 7.26 -37.85
N ARG A 457 25.14 8.14 -38.04
CA ARG A 457 24.33 8.18 -39.26
C ARG A 457 25.16 8.58 -40.47
N ASP A 458 26.01 9.58 -40.32
CA ASP A 458 26.79 10.16 -41.40
C ASP A 458 28.14 9.41 -41.63
N GLY A 459 28.41 8.35 -40.86
CA GLY A 459 29.63 7.53 -40.98
C GLY A 459 30.93 8.28 -40.64
N ARG A 460 30.87 9.36 -39.86
CA ARG A 460 32.03 10.22 -39.54
C ARG A 460 32.89 9.57 -38.46
N GLU A 461 34.19 9.91 -38.45
CA GLU A 461 35.06 9.55 -37.34
C GLU A 461 34.54 10.11 -36.01
N LEU A 462 34.48 9.24 -35.00
CA LEU A 462 33.97 9.62 -33.69
C LEU A 462 34.97 10.53 -32.96
N THR A 463 34.53 11.73 -32.61
CA THR A 463 35.28 12.65 -31.73
C THR A 463 35.54 12.02 -30.36
N ALA A 464 36.52 12.54 -29.61
CA ALA A 464 36.81 12.07 -28.26
C ALA A 464 35.56 12.13 -27.33
N GLN A 465 34.71 13.15 -27.52
CA GLN A 465 33.45 13.28 -26.80
C GLN A 465 32.45 12.20 -27.22
N ASN A 466 32.30 11.93 -28.52
CA ASN A 466 31.41 10.88 -29.01
C ASN A 466 31.84 9.49 -28.52
N LYS A 467 33.16 9.21 -28.46
CA LYS A 467 33.69 7.96 -27.87
C LYS A 467 33.34 7.82 -26.40
N LYS A 468 33.39 8.91 -25.62
CA LYS A 468 32.95 8.91 -24.20
C LYS A 468 31.46 8.67 -24.08
N THR A 469 30.64 9.32 -24.91
CA THR A 469 29.18 9.17 -24.92
C THR A 469 28.77 7.74 -25.32
N LEU A 470 29.48 7.12 -26.26
CA LEU A 470 29.23 5.73 -26.65
C LEU A 470 29.53 4.75 -25.51
N LYS A 471 30.56 5.00 -24.70
CA LYS A 471 30.90 4.15 -23.54
C LYS A 471 29.84 4.15 -22.43
N ILE A 472 29.12 5.25 -22.24
CA ILE A 472 28.07 5.35 -21.23
C ILE A 472 26.70 4.89 -21.75
N LEU A 473 26.56 4.67 -23.05
CA LEU A 473 25.32 4.23 -23.67
C LEU A 473 25.15 2.72 -23.43
N PRO A 474 24.10 2.29 -22.70
CA PRO A 474 23.85 0.89 -22.45
C PRO A 474 23.58 0.14 -23.74
N THR A 475 24.11 -1.07 -23.85
CA THR A 475 23.78 -2.00 -24.93
C THR A 475 22.39 -2.61 -24.73
N TRP A 476 21.81 -3.14 -25.79
CA TRP A 476 20.52 -3.85 -25.74
C TRP A 476 20.54 -5.02 -24.74
N ARG A 477 21.61 -5.83 -24.77
CA ARG A 477 21.83 -6.94 -23.83
C ARG A 477 21.83 -6.47 -22.37
N GLN A 478 22.58 -5.41 -22.07
CA GLN A 478 22.63 -4.85 -20.71
C GLN A 478 21.27 -4.35 -20.21
N LEU A 479 20.42 -3.84 -21.12
CA LEU A 479 19.05 -3.48 -20.76
C LEU A 479 18.22 -4.72 -20.42
N ILE A 480 18.24 -5.75 -21.27
CA ILE A 480 17.52 -7.02 -21.05
C ILE A 480 17.92 -7.64 -19.71
N ASP A 481 19.23 -7.77 -19.44
CA ASP A 481 19.74 -8.34 -18.20
C ASP A 481 19.28 -7.52 -16.97
N ALA A 482 19.30 -6.19 -17.07
CA ALA A 482 18.86 -5.31 -16.00
C ALA A 482 17.35 -5.37 -15.76
N VAL A 483 16.54 -5.55 -16.81
CA VAL A 483 15.08 -5.73 -16.70
C VAL A 483 14.78 -7.05 -15.98
N GLN A 484 15.45 -8.14 -16.37
CA GLN A 484 15.26 -9.44 -15.74
C GLN A 484 15.60 -9.39 -14.25
N GLU A 485 16.76 -8.84 -13.88
CA GLU A 485 17.17 -8.70 -12.49
C GLU A 485 16.17 -7.88 -11.66
N GLU A 486 15.66 -6.78 -12.23
CA GLU A 486 14.69 -5.90 -11.58
C GLU A 486 13.34 -6.61 -11.35
N ILE A 487 12.91 -7.45 -12.29
CA ILE A 487 11.70 -8.28 -12.17
C ILE A 487 11.91 -9.37 -11.14
N ASP A 488 13.07 -10.03 -11.13
CA ASP A 488 13.39 -11.06 -10.15
C ASP A 488 13.45 -10.49 -8.73
N GLU A 489 14.02 -9.29 -8.56
CA GLU A 489 14.02 -8.60 -7.28
C GLU A 489 12.59 -8.24 -6.84
N TYR A 490 11.76 -7.74 -7.77
CA TYR A 490 10.36 -7.44 -7.48
C TYR A 490 9.58 -8.69 -7.06
N ASN A 491 9.65 -9.75 -7.86
CA ASN A 491 8.88 -10.97 -7.61
C ASN A 491 9.31 -11.67 -6.32
N ASN A 492 10.62 -11.74 -6.04
CA ASN A 492 11.14 -12.56 -4.94
C ASN A 492 11.30 -11.79 -3.62
N SER A 493 11.65 -10.50 -3.68
CA SER A 493 12.10 -9.74 -2.49
C SER A 493 11.18 -8.57 -2.10
N HIS A 494 10.32 -8.09 -2.99
CA HIS A 494 9.49 -6.91 -2.71
C HIS A 494 8.35 -7.22 -1.72
N GLU A 495 8.34 -6.54 -0.57
CA GLU A 495 7.24 -6.59 0.40
C GLU A 495 6.03 -5.80 -0.13
N HIS A 496 5.05 -6.51 -0.72
CA HIS A 496 3.92 -5.88 -1.40
C HIS A 496 2.74 -5.63 -0.46
N SER A 497 2.36 -4.36 -0.24
CA SER A 497 1.38 -3.96 0.78
C SER A 497 -0.07 -4.45 0.56
N GLU A 498 -0.40 -4.91 -0.64
CA GLU A 498 -1.73 -5.50 -0.95
C GLU A 498 -1.76 -7.03 -0.80
N LEU A 499 -0.64 -7.68 -0.47
CA LEU A 499 -0.56 -9.13 -0.23
C LEU A 499 -0.71 -9.42 1.28
N PRO A 500 -0.92 -10.66 1.73
CA PRO A 500 -1.03 -10.95 3.16
C PRO A 500 0.24 -10.61 3.97
N LYS A 501 0.07 -10.33 5.27
CA LYS A 501 1.19 -10.24 6.24
C LYS A 501 1.43 -11.56 6.92
N VAL A 502 2.69 -11.97 6.97
CA VAL A 502 3.17 -13.11 7.76
C VAL A 502 4.30 -12.60 8.67
N ASN A 503 4.20 -12.84 9.97
CA ASN A 503 5.19 -12.40 10.97
C ASN A 503 5.48 -10.88 10.93
N GLY A 504 4.46 -10.07 10.64
CA GLY A 504 4.58 -8.60 10.60
C GLY A 504 5.17 -8.01 9.31
N LYS A 505 5.64 -8.85 8.38
CA LYS A 505 6.12 -8.44 7.05
C LYS A 505 5.12 -8.80 5.97
N TRP A 506 5.06 -8.00 4.91
CA TRP A 506 4.25 -8.35 3.74
C TRP A 506 4.93 -9.46 2.94
N MET A 507 4.15 -10.37 2.38
CA MET A 507 4.70 -11.40 1.49
C MET A 507 5.21 -10.79 0.18
N SER A 508 6.20 -11.44 -0.43
CA SER A 508 6.56 -11.16 -1.82
C SER A 508 5.58 -11.80 -2.79
N PRO A 509 5.46 -11.29 -4.03
CA PRO A 509 4.61 -11.88 -5.04
C PRO A 509 4.87 -13.38 -5.27
N ALA A 510 6.15 -13.79 -5.31
CA ALA A 510 6.53 -15.19 -5.47
C ALA A 510 6.10 -16.05 -4.28
N ALA A 511 6.37 -15.59 -3.06
CA ALA A 511 6.00 -16.33 -1.84
C ALA A 511 4.47 -16.49 -1.72
N TYR A 512 3.71 -15.44 -2.04
CA TYR A 512 2.25 -15.51 -2.00
C TYR A 512 1.69 -16.40 -3.11
N ARG A 513 2.23 -16.30 -4.34
CA ARG A 513 1.85 -17.20 -5.44
C ARG A 513 2.03 -18.66 -5.07
N GLN A 514 3.20 -19.02 -4.53
CA GLN A 514 3.48 -20.38 -4.09
C GLN A 514 2.51 -20.82 -2.98
N TRP A 515 2.28 -19.97 -1.99
CA TRP A 515 1.33 -20.25 -0.91
C TRP A 515 -0.08 -20.53 -1.43
N VAL A 516 -0.59 -19.75 -2.40
CA VAL A 516 -1.91 -19.99 -2.99
C VAL A 516 -1.95 -21.34 -3.72
N LEU A 517 -0.94 -21.65 -4.54
CA LEU A 517 -0.87 -22.92 -5.27
C LEU A 517 -0.80 -24.13 -4.33
N GLU A 518 -0.09 -24.01 -3.21
CA GLU A 518 -0.02 -25.07 -2.18
C GLU A 518 -1.35 -25.29 -1.46
N GLN A 519 -2.16 -24.23 -1.27
CA GLN A 519 -3.45 -24.33 -0.56
C GLN A 519 -4.61 -24.74 -1.47
N GLU A 520 -4.66 -24.21 -2.69
CA GLU A 520 -5.81 -24.36 -3.61
C GLU A 520 -5.56 -25.37 -4.73
N GLY A 521 -4.30 -25.78 -4.96
CA GLY A 521 -3.91 -26.64 -6.07
C GLY A 521 -3.42 -25.86 -7.29
N ASP A 522 -2.75 -26.58 -8.19
CA ASP A 522 -2.25 -26.06 -9.46
C ASP A 522 -3.10 -26.59 -10.62
N ASP A 523 -4.20 -25.89 -10.90
CA ASP A 523 -5.08 -26.15 -12.04
C ASP A 523 -4.69 -25.33 -13.29
N ILE A 524 -3.44 -24.84 -13.35
CA ILE A 524 -2.97 -24.03 -14.47
C ILE A 524 -2.74 -24.94 -15.68
N GLU A 525 -3.29 -24.57 -16.82
CA GLU A 525 -3.03 -25.24 -18.08
C GLU A 525 -1.70 -24.74 -18.69
N TYR A 526 -0.78 -25.65 -18.96
CA TYR A 526 0.53 -25.36 -19.52
C TYR A 526 0.57 -25.61 -21.03
N MET A 527 1.28 -24.74 -21.73
CA MET A 527 1.45 -24.80 -23.16
C MET A 527 2.45 -25.89 -23.55
N THR A 528 2.16 -26.62 -24.63
CA THR A 528 3.14 -27.50 -25.27
C THR A 528 4.13 -26.69 -26.12
N ASP A 529 5.33 -27.25 -26.37
CA ASP A 529 6.32 -26.63 -27.25
C ASP A 529 5.79 -26.38 -28.67
N GLY A 530 4.85 -27.23 -29.13
CA GLY A 530 4.17 -27.07 -30.42
C GLY A 530 3.24 -25.86 -30.45
N GLU A 531 2.46 -25.66 -29.39
CA GLU A 531 1.57 -24.48 -29.28
C GLU A 531 2.38 -23.19 -29.10
N LEU A 532 3.44 -23.21 -28.28
CA LEU A 532 4.35 -22.07 -28.11
C LEU A 532 5.08 -21.67 -29.39
N ARG A 533 5.31 -22.64 -30.29
CA ARG A 533 5.87 -22.39 -31.63
C ARG A 533 4.89 -21.63 -32.51
N GLU A 534 3.62 -22.00 -32.46
CA GLU A 534 2.54 -21.39 -33.26
C GLU A 534 2.01 -20.08 -32.67
N MET A 535 2.43 -19.73 -31.45
CA MET A 535 2.29 -18.37 -30.92
C MET A 535 3.09 -17.35 -31.73
N PHE A 536 2.62 -16.11 -31.72
CA PHE A 536 3.27 -15.03 -32.42
C PHE A 536 4.67 -14.75 -31.86
N MET A 537 5.65 -14.67 -32.76
CA MET A 537 7.02 -14.27 -32.46
C MET A 537 7.43 -13.16 -33.42
N PRO A 538 8.36 -12.28 -33.03
CA PRO A 538 9.03 -11.38 -33.96
C PRO A 538 9.66 -12.16 -35.11
N GLU A 539 9.42 -11.71 -36.36
CA GLU A 539 9.96 -12.38 -37.54
C GLU A 539 10.70 -11.44 -38.48
N VAL A 540 11.78 -11.93 -39.08
CA VAL A 540 12.57 -11.19 -40.06
C VAL A 540 12.82 -12.07 -41.29
N LYS A 541 12.74 -11.47 -42.48
CA LYS A 541 13.07 -12.14 -43.74
C LYS A 541 14.58 -12.30 -43.89
N ARG A 542 15.03 -13.52 -44.15
CA ARG A 542 16.43 -13.86 -44.41
C ARG A 542 16.52 -14.91 -45.51
N VAL A 543 17.68 -14.99 -46.14
CA VAL A 543 17.97 -16.01 -47.15
C VAL A 543 18.72 -17.14 -46.48
N ALA A 544 18.19 -18.36 -46.55
CA ALA A 544 18.90 -19.54 -46.07
C ALA A 544 20.04 -19.90 -47.04
N GLN A 545 21.21 -20.26 -46.52
CA GLN A 545 22.37 -20.60 -47.33
C GLN A 545 23.10 -21.81 -46.76
N ARG A 546 23.09 -22.93 -47.49
CA ARG A 546 23.86 -24.15 -47.20
C ARG A 546 23.71 -24.66 -45.76
N GLY A 547 22.48 -24.66 -45.26
CA GLY A 547 22.19 -25.09 -43.88
C GLY A 547 22.37 -24.00 -42.82
N TRP A 548 22.80 -22.80 -43.20
CA TRP A 548 23.02 -21.65 -42.33
C TRP A 548 22.01 -20.54 -42.57
N ILE A 549 21.76 -19.77 -41.52
CA ILE A 549 21.01 -18.53 -41.61
C ILE A 549 21.58 -17.49 -40.65
N ALA A 550 21.71 -16.26 -41.13
CA ALA A 550 22.26 -15.15 -40.37
C ALA A 550 21.14 -14.29 -39.79
N LEU A 551 21.18 -14.06 -38.48
CA LEU A 551 20.30 -13.12 -37.80
C LEU A 551 21.15 -12.21 -36.92
N GLU A 552 21.14 -10.91 -37.24
CA GLU A 552 22.05 -9.91 -36.67
C GLU A 552 23.54 -10.31 -36.79
N ASN A 553 24.26 -10.44 -35.67
CA ASN A 553 25.65 -10.88 -35.62
C ASN A 553 25.80 -12.39 -35.39
N ASN A 554 24.68 -13.12 -35.32
CA ASN A 554 24.64 -14.54 -34.99
C ASN A 554 24.40 -15.40 -36.24
N GLN A 555 25.02 -16.59 -36.23
CA GLN A 555 24.87 -17.61 -37.27
C GLN A 555 24.14 -18.81 -36.66
N TYR A 556 23.07 -19.26 -37.31
CA TYR A 556 22.25 -20.39 -36.86
C TYR A 556 22.31 -21.50 -37.90
N PHE A 557 22.33 -22.74 -37.45
CA PHE A 557 22.46 -23.91 -38.31
C PHE A 557 21.35 -24.93 -38.06
N SER A 558 20.83 -25.49 -39.14
CA SER A 558 20.09 -26.74 -39.14
C SER A 558 20.39 -27.50 -40.42
N LYS A 559 20.42 -28.84 -40.35
CA LYS A 559 20.56 -29.68 -41.56
C LYS A 559 19.39 -29.51 -42.51
N GLU A 560 18.19 -29.29 -41.96
CA GLU A 560 16.94 -29.18 -42.72
C GLU A 560 16.82 -27.88 -43.53
N LEU A 561 17.60 -26.85 -43.16
CA LEU A 561 17.70 -25.60 -43.94
C LEU A 561 18.21 -25.83 -45.37
N ILE A 562 18.82 -26.97 -45.67
CA ILE A 562 19.22 -27.33 -47.04
C ILE A 562 18.02 -27.44 -47.98
N ASN A 563 16.83 -27.76 -47.47
CA ASN A 563 15.61 -27.91 -48.25
C ASN A 563 15.10 -26.58 -48.81
N VAL A 564 15.54 -25.47 -48.22
CA VAL A 564 15.18 -24.09 -48.59
C VAL A 564 16.42 -23.28 -48.99
N ASP A 565 17.46 -23.95 -49.50
CA ASP A 565 18.72 -23.28 -49.89
C ASP A 565 18.47 -22.17 -50.92
N ARG A 566 19.05 -20.99 -50.66
CA ARG A 566 18.93 -19.76 -51.44
C ARG A 566 17.50 -19.21 -51.56
N GLN A 567 16.56 -19.72 -50.78
CA GLN A 567 15.20 -19.19 -50.73
C GLN A 567 15.07 -18.14 -49.62
N GLU A 568 14.17 -17.19 -49.81
CA GLU A 568 13.73 -16.31 -48.73
C GLU A 568 12.84 -17.09 -47.76
N VAL A 569 13.19 -17.02 -46.48
CA VAL A 569 12.47 -17.63 -45.38
C VAL A 569 12.18 -16.59 -44.30
N ARG A 570 11.16 -16.87 -43.49
CA ARG A 570 10.79 -16.10 -42.30
C ARG A 570 11.52 -16.72 -41.10
N VAL A 571 12.31 -15.91 -40.41
CA VAL A 571 13.05 -16.31 -39.21
C VAL A 571 12.35 -15.72 -38.01
N ALA A 572 11.67 -16.57 -37.24
CA ALA A 572 11.07 -16.24 -35.97
C ALA A 572 12.09 -16.43 -34.83
N PHE A 573 12.19 -15.46 -33.92
CA PHE A 573 13.16 -15.50 -32.83
C PHE A 573 12.56 -15.00 -31.52
N ASP A 574 13.08 -15.50 -30.40
CA ASP A 574 12.73 -15.10 -29.05
C ASP A 574 13.72 -14.02 -28.57
N ILE A 575 13.23 -12.90 -28.03
CA ILE A 575 14.11 -11.83 -27.56
C ILE A 575 14.82 -12.19 -26.24
N HIS A 576 14.27 -13.15 -25.49
CA HIS A 576 14.80 -13.61 -24.21
C HIS A 576 15.81 -14.75 -24.40
N ASP A 577 15.71 -15.51 -25.48
CA ASP A 577 16.56 -16.66 -25.77
C ASP A 577 17.18 -16.60 -27.19
N PRO A 578 18.49 -16.27 -27.32
CA PRO A 578 19.18 -16.23 -28.61
C PRO A 578 19.72 -17.59 -29.07
N ASN A 579 19.47 -18.69 -28.35
CA ASN A 579 20.11 -19.97 -28.68
C ASN A 579 19.48 -20.68 -29.87
N GLU A 580 18.21 -20.41 -30.17
CA GLU A 580 17.48 -21.07 -31.24
C GLU A 580 16.57 -20.09 -32.00
N VAL A 581 16.33 -20.41 -33.27
CA VAL A 581 15.38 -19.68 -34.12
C VAL A 581 14.49 -20.65 -34.88
N ILE A 582 13.25 -20.25 -35.12
CA ILE A 582 12.28 -21.05 -35.88
C ILE A 582 12.23 -20.55 -37.31
N ILE A 583 12.39 -21.47 -38.26
CA ILE A 583 12.42 -21.14 -39.68
C ILE A 583 11.11 -21.57 -40.33
N ARG A 584 10.50 -20.65 -41.07
CA ARG A 584 9.27 -20.86 -41.84
C ARG A 584 9.46 -20.44 -43.29
N GLN A 585 8.73 -21.08 -44.19
CA GLN A 585 8.58 -20.60 -45.56
C GLN A 585 7.72 -19.32 -45.58
N MET A 586 7.67 -18.66 -46.75
CA MET A 586 6.94 -17.40 -46.90
C MET A 586 5.42 -17.55 -46.72
N ASP A 587 4.88 -18.73 -47.02
CA ASP A 587 3.49 -19.13 -46.78
C ASP A 587 3.18 -19.42 -45.30
N GLY A 588 4.19 -19.44 -44.43
CA GLY A 588 4.06 -19.74 -43.00
C GLY A 588 4.37 -21.20 -42.62
N THR A 589 4.62 -22.09 -43.59
CA THR A 589 4.91 -23.51 -43.33
C THR A 589 6.19 -23.67 -42.50
N TYR A 590 6.12 -24.42 -41.39
CA TYR A 590 7.29 -24.73 -40.57
C TYR A 590 8.32 -25.56 -41.35
N VAL A 591 9.58 -25.13 -41.31
CA VAL A 591 10.71 -25.85 -41.93
C VAL A 591 11.49 -26.60 -40.86
N CYS A 592 12.08 -25.88 -39.91
CA CYS A 592 12.94 -26.45 -38.88
C CYS A 592 13.24 -25.44 -37.76
N THR A 593 13.85 -25.93 -36.69
CA THR A 593 14.49 -25.09 -35.66
C THR A 593 16.01 -25.09 -35.90
N ALA A 594 16.62 -23.91 -35.96
CA ALA A 594 18.06 -23.74 -36.19
C ALA A 594 18.76 -23.25 -34.92
N ILE A 595 19.90 -23.86 -34.61
CA ILE A 595 20.63 -23.65 -33.36
C ILE A 595 21.81 -22.71 -33.59
N TRP A 596 22.01 -21.77 -32.67
CA TRP A 596 23.13 -20.83 -32.70
C TRP A 596 24.47 -21.58 -32.72
N ASN A 597 25.31 -21.28 -33.71
CA ASN A 597 26.58 -21.95 -33.93
C ASN A 597 26.50 -23.49 -33.96
N GLY A 598 25.33 -24.04 -34.33
CA GLY A 598 25.04 -25.48 -34.22
C GLY A 598 25.92 -26.41 -35.06
N ASN A 599 26.73 -25.86 -35.98
CA ASN A 599 27.71 -26.58 -36.77
C ASN A 599 29.09 -25.89 -36.76
N THR A 600 29.36 -25.10 -35.72
CA THR A 600 30.67 -24.48 -35.48
C THR A 600 31.51 -25.44 -34.65
N ALA A 601 32.47 -26.12 -35.28
CA ALA A 601 33.46 -26.94 -34.57
C ALA A 601 34.73 -26.12 -34.28
N SER A 602 35.38 -26.38 -33.14
CA SER A 602 36.73 -25.86 -32.89
C SER A 602 37.69 -26.36 -33.99
N PRO A 603 38.58 -25.52 -34.54
CA PRO A 603 39.51 -25.92 -35.61
C PRO A 603 40.36 -27.14 -35.26
N VAL A 604 40.54 -27.38 -33.96
CA VAL A 604 41.24 -28.54 -33.41
C VAL A 604 40.34 -29.18 -32.35
N PRO A 605 40.14 -30.51 -32.37
CA PRO A 605 39.38 -31.23 -31.34
C PRO A 605 39.89 -30.88 -29.95
N VAL A 606 38.99 -30.61 -29.01
CA VAL A 606 39.33 -30.18 -27.63
C VAL A 606 40.30 -31.17 -26.98
N ALA A 607 40.15 -32.47 -27.22
CA ALA A 607 41.08 -33.51 -26.75
C ALA A 607 42.52 -33.35 -27.26
N LYS A 608 42.71 -32.90 -28.52
CA LYS A 608 44.05 -32.63 -29.08
C LYS A 608 44.66 -31.37 -28.48
N VAL A 609 43.86 -30.33 -28.21
CA VAL A 609 44.32 -29.12 -27.53
C VAL A 609 44.71 -29.43 -26.08
N GLN A 610 43.90 -30.21 -25.37
CA GLN A 610 44.17 -30.66 -24.01
C GLN A 610 45.46 -31.49 -23.94
N LYS A 611 45.62 -32.46 -24.86
CA LYS A 611 46.84 -33.27 -24.97
C LYS A 611 48.08 -32.42 -25.25
N ALA A 612 47.98 -31.42 -26.14
CA ALA A 612 49.09 -30.50 -26.42
C ALA A 612 49.44 -29.60 -25.22
N LEU A 613 48.45 -29.18 -24.43
CA LEU A 613 48.64 -28.44 -23.18
C LEU A 613 49.30 -29.31 -22.11
N GLU A 614 48.86 -30.56 -21.95
CA GLU A 614 49.47 -31.55 -21.04
C GLU A 614 50.92 -31.88 -21.41
N GLU A 615 51.21 -32.10 -22.70
CA GLU A 615 52.57 -32.30 -23.19
C GLU A 615 53.45 -31.04 -23.00
N ARG A 616 52.87 -29.85 -23.09
CA ARG A 616 53.56 -28.59 -22.77
C ARG A 616 53.84 -28.45 -21.28
N ALA A 617 52.90 -28.84 -20.42
CA ALA A 617 53.07 -28.85 -18.97
C ALA A 617 54.14 -29.88 -18.55
N LYS A 618 54.08 -31.11 -19.07
CA LYS A 618 55.11 -32.15 -18.85
C LYS A 618 56.49 -31.71 -19.31
N ARG A 619 56.61 -31.04 -20.46
CA ARG A 619 57.88 -30.45 -20.91
C ARG A 619 58.41 -29.38 -19.95
N LYS A 620 57.54 -28.51 -19.43
CA LYS A 620 57.94 -27.50 -18.43
C LYS A 620 58.39 -28.14 -17.11
N ILE A 621 57.68 -29.17 -16.64
CA ILE A 621 58.03 -29.94 -15.44
C ILE A 621 59.39 -30.61 -15.63
N LYS A 622 59.58 -31.34 -16.73
CA LYS A 622 60.86 -32.00 -17.05
C LYS A 622 62.02 -31.01 -17.11
N LEU A 623 61.81 -29.82 -17.69
CA LEU A 623 62.84 -28.78 -17.77
C LEU A 623 63.15 -28.17 -16.38
N ALA A 624 62.16 -28.09 -15.50
CA ALA A 624 62.37 -27.69 -14.11
C ALA A 624 63.09 -28.78 -13.31
N GLU A 625 62.73 -30.06 -13.50
CA GLU A 625 63.43 -31.21 -12.91
C GLU A 625 64.88 -31.28 -13.36
N THR A 626 65.17 -31.06 -14.65
CA THR A 626 66.56 -30.99 -15.14
C THR A 626 67.33 -29.86 -14.48
N LYS A 627 66.72 -28.69 -14.29
CA LYS A 627 67.35 -27.57 -13.56
C LYS A 627 67.58 -27.87 -12.08
N ILE A 628 66.68 -28.63 -11.45
CA ILE A 628 66.83 -29.08 -10.06
C ILE A 628 67.97 -30.11 -9.99
N GLN A 629 68.02 -31.05 -10.93
CA GLN A 629 69.06 -32.08 -11.02
C GLN A 629 70.44 -31.45 -11.27
N ASP A 630 70.53 -30.47 -12.18
CA ASP A 630 71.77 -29.72 -12.43
C ASP A 630 72.24 -29.00 -11.14
N ALA A 631 71.32 -28.39 -10.38
CA ALA A 631 71.63 -27.77 -9.10
C ALA A 631 72.04 -28.77 -8.01
N GLU A 632 71.48 -29.99 -8.02
CA GLU A 632 71.89 -31.10 -7.14
C GLU A 632 73.27 -31.66 -7.52
N ASP A 633 73.58 -31.73 -8.82
CA ASP A 633 74.87 -32.16 -9.32
C ASP A 633 75.98 -31.12 -9.06
N GLU A 634 75.65 -29.82 -9.04
CA GLU A 634 76.54 -28.75 -8.55
C GLU A 634 76.86 -28.86 -7.05
N LEU A 635 75.99 -29.53 -6.27
CA LEU A 635 76.20 -29.81 -4.84
C LEU A 635 76.99 -31.11 -4.58
N ARG A 636 77.28 -31.93 -5.60
CA ARG A 636 78.11 -33.13 -5.44
C ARG A 636 79.59 -32.73 -5.32
N PRO A 637 80.28 -33.05 -4.21
CA PRO A 637 81.72 -32.83 -4.09
C PRO A 637 82.48 -33.69 -5.12
N ALA A 638 83.47 -33.08 -5.78
CA ALA A 638 84.28 -33.70 -6.82
C ALA A 638 84.86 -35.04 -6.36
N LEU A 639 84.58 -36.10 -7.11
CA LEU A 639 85.11 -37.43 -6.84
C LEU A 639 86.63 -37.47 -7.11
N GLU A 640 87.37 -37.77 -6.05
CA GLU A 640 88.77 -38.18 -6.07
C GLU A 640 88.98 -39.42 -6.95
N HIS A 641 90.16 -39.47 -7.57
CA HIS A 641 90.70 -40.53 -8.41
C HIS A 641 90.28 -41.96 -8.00
N LYS A 642 89.69 -42.69 -8.96
CA LYS A 642 89.90 -44.13 -9.08
C LYS A 642 90.38 -44.46 -10.49
N ALA A 643 91.67 -44.78 -10.57
CA ALA A 643 92.24 -45.54 -11.66
C ALA A 643 91.76 -46.99 -11.52
N ASP A 644 91.13 -47.51 -12.56
CA ASP A 644 91.45 -48.84 -13.08
C ASP A 644 90.78 -49.00 -14.44
N THR A 645 91.63 -48.90 -15.46
CA THR A 645 91.32 -49.01 -16.87
C THR A 645 91.34 -50.50 -17.22
N ASP A 646 90.17 -51.13 -17.30
CA ASP A 646 90.05 -52.48 -17.84
C ASP A 646 89.97 -52.41 -19.38
N PHE A 647 91.10 -52.70 -20.03
CA PHE A 647 91.29 -52.70 -21.48
C PHE A 647 90.87 -54.02 -22.17
N SER A 648 90.11 -54.89 -21.50
CA SER A 648 89.66 -56.18 -22.06
C SER A 648 88.64 -56.11 -23.22
N LYS A 649 88.21 -54.91 -23.64
CA LYS A 649 87.17 -54.72 -24.69
C LYS A 649 87.69 -54.48 -26.12
N PHE A 650 88.98 -54.66 -26.39
CA PHE A 650 89.61 -54.27 -27.67
C PHE A 650 90.17 -55.41 -28.54
N ILE A 651 89.66 -56.65 -28.44
CA ILE A 651 90.01 -57.70 -29.42
C ILE A 651 88.73 -58.36 -29.97
N PRO A 652 88.44 -58.25 -31.28
CA PRO A 652 87.27 -58.84 -31.92
C PRO A 652 87.60 -60.21 -32.53
N VAL A 653 86.85 -61.27 -32.20
CA VAL A 653 86.89 -62.54 -32.96
C VAL A 653 85.53 -63.26 -32.93
N GLU A 654 85.03 -63.46 -34.15
CA GLU A 654 84.16 -64.50 -34.72
C GLU A 654 82.76 -64.78 -34.18
N SER A 655 81.81 -64.61 -35.10
CA SER A 655 80.41 -65.03 -35.04
C SER A 655 80.26 -66.54 -35.25
N GLU A 656 79.61 -67.20 -34.30
CA GLU A 656 78.99 -68.51 -34.48
C GLU A 656 77.61 -68.58 -33.77
N PRO A 657 76.71 -69.47 -34.22
CA PRO A 657 75.34 -69.14 -34.60
C PRO A 657 74.29 -69.20 -33.48
N GLU A 658 73.12 -68.61 -33.78
CA GLU A 658 71.93 -68.50 -32.92
C GLU A 658 71.51 -69.83 -32.29
N ARG A 659 71.55 -69.89 -30.95
CA ARG A 659 70.92 -70.96 -30.17
C ARG A 659 69.40 -70.76 -30.15
N VAL A 660 68.71 -71.61 -30.90
CA VAL A 660 67.29 -71.90 -30.76
C VAL A 660 67.01 -72.39 -29.33
N SER A 661 66.05 -71.73 -28.66
CA SER A 661 65.60 -72.02 -27.30
C SER A 661 64.92 -73.40 -27.21
N SER A 662 65.55 -74.36 -26.53
CA SER A 662 64.98 -75.70 -26.31
C SER A 662 64.03 -75.73 -25.11
N LYS A 663 62.72 -75.67 -25.38
CA LYS A 663 61.68 -76.17 -24.46
C LYS A 663 61.65 -77.70 -24.58
N PRO A 664 61.80 -78.48 -23.49
CA PRO A 664 61.65 -79.93 -23.56
C PRO A 664 60.16 -80.31 -23.66
N TYR A 665 59.81 -81.12 -24.65
CA TYR A 665 58.48 -81.75 -24.78
C TYR A 665 58.54 -83.15 -24.18
N LEU A 666 57.54 -83.53 -23.37
CA LEU A 666 57.49 -84.81 -22.66
C LEU A 666 56.75 -85.90 -23.46
N PHE A 667 55.94 -85.51 -24.45
CA PHE A 667 55.26 -86.43 -25.36
C PHE A 667 55.38 -85.97 -26.81
N GLU A 668 55.49 -86.93 -27.74
CA GLU A 668 55.64 -86.67 -29.19
C GLU A 668 54.46 -85.86 -29.76
N SER A 669 53.26 -86.02 -29.20
CA SER A 669 52.08 -85.21 -29.56
C SER A 669 52.23 -83.71 -29.23
N GLU A 670 52.99 -83.35 -28.19
CA GLU A 670 53.19 -81.95 -27.80
C GLU A 670 54.12 -81.21 -28.79
N TYR A 671 55.06 -81.93 -29.40
CA TYR A 671 55.94 -81.43 -30.44
C TYR A 671 55.18 -81.20 -31.75
N GLU A 672 54.30 -82.13 -32.13
CA GLU A 672 53.49 -82.02 -33.36
C GLU A 672 52.46 -80.87 -33.29
N ASP A 673 51.89 -80.60 -32.11
CA ASP A 673 50.94 -79.50 -31.91
C ASP A 673 51.62 -78.11 -31.95
N ASP A 674 52.84 -77.96 -31.44
CA ASP A 674 53.58 -76.70 -31.55
C ASP A 674 54.05 -76.46 -33.00
N LEU A 675 54.43 -77.50 -33.74
CA LEU A 675 54.77 -77.39 -35.17
C LEU A 675 53.59 -76.91 -36.04
N LYS A 676 52.35 -77.30 -35.71
CA LYS A 676 51.15 -76.79 -36.40
C LYS A 676 50.85 -75.33 -36.10
N LYS A 677 51.24 -74.80 -34.93
CA LYS A 677 50.99 -73.41 -34.53
C LYS A 677 51.94 -72.39 -35.18
N TYR A 678 53.18 -72.78 -35.49
CA TYR A 678 54.17 -71.89 -36.12
C TYR A 678 54.14 -71.92 -37.67
N GLY A 679 53.33 -72.79 -38.28
CA GLY A 679 53.35 -73.07 -39.72
C GLY A 679 52.56 -72.14 -40.66
N ASN A 680 51.85 -71.11 -40.18
CA ASN A 680 50.91 -70.33 -41.02
C ASN A 680 51.16 -68.81 -41.08
N HIS A 681 52.42 -68.38 -41.08
CA HIS A 681 52.79 -67.05 -41.60
C HIS A 681 53.93 -67.17 -42.62
N ARG A 682 53.55 -67.41 -43.87
CA ARG A 682 54.27 -66.91 -45.05
C ARG A 682 53.28 -66.31 -46.02
#